data_AF-A0A2I3GE33-F1
#
_entry.id   AF-A0A2I3GE33-F1
#
_cell.length_a   1.000
_cell.length_b   1.000
_cell.length_c   1.000
_cell.angle_alpha   90.00
_cell.angle_beta   90.00
_cell.angle_gamma   90.00
#
_symmetry.space_group_name_H-M   'P 1'
#
loop_
_entity.id
_entity.type
_entity.pdbx_description
1 polymer ?
#
loop_
_entity_poly.entity_id
_entity_poly.type
_entity_poly.pdbx_seq_one_letter_code
_entity_poly.pdbx_strand_id
1 'polypeptide(L)'
;SWITVFFILNFCLFSLQASGNNGRTQSTYYNHFSPFYVPRDLRFNRIREIPGSAFKKLKNLNTLLLNNNHIRKISRNAFEGLENLLYLYLYKNEIHALDKQTFKGLISLEHLFLHNNKLSKIPAGSFSNLDSLKRFHSLDLEDDTRLNMFDDGTLMIRNTRESDQGVYQCMARNSAGEAKTQSAMLRYSSLPAKPSFVIQPQDTEVLIGTSTTLECMATGHPHPHITWTRDNGWELDGSRHVATSSGLYLQNITQRDHGRFTCHANNSHGSVQAAANIIVQAPPQFTVTPKDQVVLEEHAVEWLCEADGNPPPVIVWTKTGGQLPVEGQHMVLSSGTLRIDHAAQHDQGQYECQAVSSLGVKKVSVQLTVKPKALAVFTQLPQDTSVEVGKNINISCHAQGEPRPIITWNKEGVQITESGKFHVDGEGTLTIYDAGFPDQGRYECVARNSFGLVVTNMFLTVTAIQDRQAGDDFVESSILDAVQRVDSAINSTRRHLFSQKPHTSSDLLAQFHYPRDPLIVEMARAGEIFEHTLQLIRERVKQGLTVDLEGKEFRYNDLVSPRSLSLIANLSGCTARRPLPNCSDPCFHAKYRAHDGTCNNLQQPTWGAALTAFARLLQPAYQDGIRAPRGLRLPVGSRQPLPPPRLVATVWARAAAVTPDHSYTRMLMHWGWFLEHDLDHTVPALSTARFSDGRPCSSVCTNDPPCFPMNTRHADPRGTHAPCMLFARSSPACASGRPSTTVDSVYAREQINQQTAYIDGSNIYGSSERESQALRDPSVPRGLLRTGLPWPPSGKPLLPFSTGPPTECARQEQDSPCFLAGDHRANEHLALTAMHTLWFREHNRVATELSALNPHWEGNTVYQEARKIVGAELQHITYSHWLPKVLGDPGTRMLRGYRGYNPNVNAGIINSFATAAFRFGHTLINPILYRLNATLGEISEGHLPFHKALFSPSRIIKEGGIDPVLRGLFGVAAKWRTPSYLLSPELSQRLFSAAYSAAVDSAATVIQRGRDHGIPPYVDFRVFCNLTSVKNFEDLQNEIKDSEIRQKLRKLYGSPGDIDLWPALMVEDLIPGTRVGPTLMCLFVTQFQRLRDGDRFWYENPGVFTPAQLTQLKQASLGRVLCDNGDSIQQVQADVFVKAEYPQDYLSCSEIPKVDLRVWQDCCINKLEGRLRQAGCTDVKGVPRKAEERWMKEDCTHCVCESGQVTCVVDICPPAPCPSPELVKGSCCPVCRDRGMPTDSPEKR
;
A
#
# COMPACT_ATOMS: atom_id res chain seq x y z
N SER A 1 -33.49 13.43 -31.21
CA SER A 1 -33.97 14.71 -30.67
C SER A 1 -32.80 15.45 -30.07
N TRP A 2 -32.15 16.45 -30.65
CA TRP A 2 -32.22 17.22 -31.91
C TRP A 2 -30.77 17.22 -32.48
N ILE A 3 -30.48 16.70 -33.68
CA ILE A 3 -30.50 17.38 -35.00
C ILE A 3 -29.64 18.66 -34.95
N THR A 4 -28.39 18.66 -35.44
CA THR A 4 -27.97 18.75 -36.87
C THR A 4 -28.47 20.07 -37.48
N VAL A 5 -27.65 20.92 -38.07
CA VAL A 5 -27.38 20.95 -39.51
C VAL A 5 -26.33 22.05 -39.70
N PHE A 6 -25.08 21.70 -40.01
CA PHE A 6 -24.58 21.48 -41.36
C PHE A 6 -24.73 22.71 -42.26
N PHE A 7 -23.57 23.24 -42.69
CA PHE A 7 -23.36 23.80 -44.03
C PHE A 7 -24.02 25.18 -44.23
N ILE A 8 -23.40 26.17 -44.84
CA ILE A 8 -22.73 26.20 -46.15
C ILE A 8 -21.80 27.42 -46.07
N LEU A 9 -20.48 27.24 -46.15
CA LEU A 9 -19.72 27.53 -47.37
C LEU A 9 -19.96 28.94 -47.95
N ASN A 10 -19.02 29.84 -47.66
CA ASN A 10 -18.40 30.79 -48.60
C ASN A 10 -17.35 31.54 -47.77
N PHE A 11 -16.22 30.90 -47.46
CA PHE A 11 -15.11 30.76 -48.40
C PHE A 11 -15.02 31.93 -49.36
N CYS A 12 -13.89 32.61 -49.21
CA CYS A 12 -13.32 33.53 -50.16
C CYS A 12 -14.07 34.85 -50.30
N LEU A 13 -13.44 35.97 -49.95
CA LEU A 13 -12.88 36.85 -50.96
C LEU A 13 -11.47 37.32 -50.53
N PHE A 14 -10.48 36.82 -51.26
CA PHE A 14 -9.04 37.10 -51.23
C PHE A 14 -8.63 38.56 -51.00
N SER A 15 -7.54 38.70 -50.25
CA SER A 15 -6.23 39.10 -50.81
C SER A 15 -6.27 39.92 -52.10
N LEU A 16 -5.72 41.13 -52.07
CA LEU A 16 -4.36 41.23 -52.60
C LEU A 16 -3.47 41.33 -51.33
N GLN A 17 -2.16 41.30 -51.26
CA GLN A 17 -1.04 41.41 -52.18
C GLN A 17 -0.74 42.79 -52.80
N ALA A 18 0.17 43.45 -52.09
CA ALA A 18 1.51 43.63 -52.61
C ALA A 18 1.83 44.90 -53.41
N SER A 19 3.01 45.36 -53.01
CA SER A 19 4.11 45.80 -53.85
C SER A 19 4.14 47.29 -54.16
N GLY A 20 5.27 47.88 -53.78
CA GLY A 20 5.57 49.27 -54.09
C GLY A 20 6.74 49.81 -53.30
N ASN A 21 7.91 49.17 -53.46
CA ASN A 21 9.23 49.79 -53.50
C ASN A 21 9.69 50.80 -52.42
N ASN A 22 10.95 50.59 -52.06
CA ASN A 22 11.90 51.57 -51.53
C ASN A 22 11.70 51.95 -50.07
N GLY A 23 12.46 51.25 -49.21
CA GLY A 23 12.97 51.80 -47.95
C GLY A 23 11.91 52.26 -46.95
N ARG A 24 11.76 51.49 -45.87
CA ARG A 24 10.87 51.77 -44.73
C ARG A 24 9.37 51.63 -45.05
N THR A 25 8.66 51.05 -44.07
CA THR A 25 7.22 51.21 -43.81
C THR A 25 6.18 50.69 -44.83
N GLN A 26 5.14 50.04 -44.28
CA GLN A 26 3.75 49.94 -44.76
C GLN A 26 3.33 48.97 -45.90
N SER A 27 2.42 48.06 -45.51
CA SER A 27 1.02 47.96 -45.98
C SER A 27 0.68 47.60 -47.43
N THR A 28 -0.20 46.57 -47.53
CA THR A 28 -1.33 46.41 -48.46
C THR A 28 -1.05 46.28 -49.96
N TYR A 29 -1.74 45.34 -50.60
CA TYR A 29 -2.82 45.76 -51.49
C TYR A 29 -3.97 44.77 -51.39
N TYR A 30 -5.12 45.03 -51.97
CA TYR A 30 -6.37 44.24 -51.97
C TYR A 30 -6.83 43.89 -53.40
N ASN A 31 -7.52 42.75 -53.66
CA ASN A 31 -8.46 42.42 -54.77
C ASN A 31 -8.14 41.29 -55.77
N HIS A 32 -8.92 40.21 -55.72
CA HIS A 32 -9.98 40.07 -56.74
C HIS A 32 -11.05 39.10 -56.30
N PHE A 33 -12.24 39.64 -56.12
CA PHE A 33 -13.45 38.85 -56.20
C PHE A 33 -14.65 39.67 -56.66
N SER A 34 -15.52 38.94 -57.36
CA SER A 34 -16.78 39.35 -57.97
C SER A 34 -17.96 38.76 -57.15
N PRO A 35 -19.23 39.11 -57.43
CA PRO A 35 -20.01 39.90 -56.50
C PRO A 35 -21.39 39.27 -56.29
N PHE A 36 -21.54 38.35 -55.34
CA PHE A 36 -22.87 37.88 -54.94
C PHE A 36 -22.88 37.72 -53.42
N TYR A 37 -23.80 38.46 -52.79
CA TYR A 37 -24.03 38.67 -51.34
C TYR A 37 -23.15 39.70 -50.61
N VAL A 38 -23.50 40.99 -50.78
CA VAL A 38 -23.16 42.05 -49.80
C VAL A 38 -24.43 42.34 -48.98
N PRO A 39 -24.41 42.27 -47.64
CA PRO A 39 -25.60 42.52 -46.81
C PRO A 39 -26.10 43.97 -46.95
N ARG A 40 -27.42 44.17 -47.06
CA ARG A 40 -28.09 45.49 -46.97
C ARG A 40 -27.88 46.15 -45.60
N ASP A 41 -27.56 45.35 -44.60
CA ASP A 41 -27.25 45.75 -43.24
C ASP A 41 -25.77 45.57 -42.96
N LEU A 42 -25.05 46.68 -42.93
CA LEU A 42 -23.64 46.74 -42.58
C LEU A 42 -23.43 47.34 -41.19
N ARG A 43 -24.48 47.50 -40.37
CA ARG A 43 -24.39 48.04 -39.01
C ARG A 43 -23.64 47.08 -38.08
N PHE A 44 -23.06 47.61 -37.00
CA PHE A 44 -22.34 46.83 -35.98
C PHE A 44 -21.15 46.02 -36.51
N ASN A 45 -20.65 46.38 -37.69
CA ASN A 45 -19.38 45.90 -38.19
C ASN A 45 -18.25 46.80 -37.68
N ARG A 46 -17.01 46.48 -38.04
CA ARG A 46 -15.83 47.26 -37.66
C ARG A 46 -15.29 48.09 -38.83
N ILE A 47 -16.17 48.55 -39.73
CA ILE A 47 -15.77 49.33 -40.91
C ILE A 47 -15.21 50.66 -40.41
N ARG A 48 -13.99 51.01 -40.84
CA ARG A 48 -13.29 52.24 -40.41
C ARG A 48 -13.18 53.29 -41.50
N GLU A 49 -13.21 52.88 -42.76
CA GLU A 49 -13.23 53.77 -43.91
C GLU A 49 -14.14 53.19 -45.00
N ILE A 50 -14.93 54.05 -45.65
CA ILE A 50 -15.68 53.65 -46.85
C ILE A 50 -14.90 54.14 -48.07
N PRO A 51 -14.42 53.22 -48.92
CA PRO A 51 -13.70 53.60 -50.13
C PRO A 51 -14.65 54.21 -51.18
N GLY A 52 -14.09 54.98 -52.12
CA GLY A 52 -14.85 55.59 -53.20
C GLY A 52 -15.53 54.53 -54.05
N SER A 53 -16.76 54.80 -54.51
CA SER A 53 -17.54 53.90 -55.37
C SER A 53 -17.82 52.50 -54.77
N ALA A 54 -17.70 52.33 -53.45
CA ALA A 54 -17.90 51.04 -52.76
C ALA A 54 -19.24 50.37 -53.10
N PHE A 55 -20.27 51.17 -53.37
CA PHE A 55 -21.64 50.71 -53.60
C PHE A 55 -22.13 50.90 -55.05
N LYS A 56 -21.23 51.21 -55.98
CA LYS A 56 -21.55 51.64 -57.36
C LYS A 56 -22.39 50.67 -58.18
N LYS A 57 -22.38 49.38 -57.83
CA LYS A 57 -23.17 48.33 -58.50
C LYS A 57 -24.54 48.08 -57.87
N LEU A 58 -24.87 48.73 -56.74
CA LEU A 58 -26.09 48.48 -55.94
C LEU A 58 -27.22 49.47 -56.28
N LYS A 59 -27.53 49.66 -57.57
CA LYS A 59 -28.43 50.72 -58.05
C LYS A 59 -29.88 50.64 -57.53
N ASN A 60 -30.32 49.47 -57.07
CA ASN A 60 -31.69 49.21 -56.60
C ASN A 60 -31.80 49.20 -55.06
N LEU A 61 -30.82 49.79 -54.37
CA LEU A 61 -30.80 49.83 -52.91
C LEU A 61 -31.63 51.01 -52.42
N ASN A 62 -32.67 50.76 -51.61
CA ASN A 62 -33.53 51.82 -51.08
C ASN A 62 -33.17 52.23 -49.65
N THR A 63 -32.53 51.33 -48.90
CA THR A 63 -32.08 51.60 -47.53
C THR A 63 -30.67 51.04 -47.34
N LEU A 64 -29.79 51.85 -46.77
CA LEU A 64 -28.42 51.46 -46.44
C LEU A 64 -28.09 51.80 -45.00
N LEU A 65 -27.65 50.77 -44.28
CA LEU A 65 -27.46 50.82 -42.85
C LEU A 65 -25.98 50.63 -42.53
N LEU A 66 -25.31 51.72 -42.17
CA LEU A 66 -23.87 51.78 -41.87
C LEU A 66 -23.60 52.33 -40.46
N ASN A 67 -24.64 52.62 -39.70
CA ASN A 67 -24.55 53.14 -38.33
C ASN A 67 -24.00 52.11 -37.34
N ASN A 68 -23.45 52.58 -36.22
CA ASN A 68 -22.75 51.74 -35.23
C ASN A 68 -21.56 50.96 -35.83
N ASN A 69 -20.79 51.59 -36.70
CA ASN A 69 -19.47 51.11 -37.11
C ASN A 69 -18.38 52.03 -36.49
N HIS A 70 -17.13 51.91 -36.94
CA HIS A 70 -16.04 52.80 -36.55
C HIS A 70 -15.59 53.70 -37.69
N ILE A 71 -16.52 54.08 -38.59
CA ILE A 71 -16.18 54.79 -39.82
C ILE A 71 -15.68 56.18 -39.45
N ARG A 72 -14.40 56.46 -39.73
CA ARG A 72 -13.77 57.76 -39.45
C ARG A 72 -13.64 58.61 -40.71
N LYS A 73 -13.54 57.96 -41.86
CA LYS A 73 -13.31 58.60 -43.16
C LYS A 73 -14.25 58.00 -44.21
N ILE A 74 -14.91 58.86 -44.97
CA ILE A 74 -15.73 58.45 -46.12
C ILE A 74 -15.09 59.11 -47.34
N SER A 75 -14.66 58.29 -48.29
CA SER A 75 -14.05 58.78 -49.51
C SER A 75 -15.03 59.60 -50.35
N ARG A 76 -14.50 60.49 -51.20
CA ARG A 76 -15.31 61.22 -52.18
C ARG A 76 -16.07 60.21 -53.05
N ASN A 77 -17.35 60.45 -53.31
CA ASN A 77 -18.20 59.59 -54.13
C ASN A 77 -18.34 58.14 -53.61
N ALA A 78 -18.22 57.91 -52.29
CA ALA A 78 -18.40 56.57 -51.70
C ALA A 78 -19.77 55.94 -52.03
N PHE A 79 -20.82 56.77 -52.13
CA PHE A 79 -22.21 56.34 -52.39
C PHE A 79 -22.64 56.52 -53.85
N GLU A 80 -21.69 56.74 -54.76
CA GLU A 80 -21.96 56.85 -56.19
C GLU A 80 -22.73 55.61 -56.69
N GLY A 81 -23.75 55.81 -57.53
CA GLY A 81 -24.57 54.73 -58.11
C GLY A 81 -25.77 54.31 -57.27
N LEU A 82 -25.98 54.88 -56.08
CA LEU A 82 -27.14 54.62 -55.21
C LEU A 82 -28.29 55.61 -55.47
N GLU A 83 -28.66 55.79 -56.74
CA GLU A 83 -29.62 56.83 -57.15
C GLU A 83 -31.04 56.62 -56.60
N ASN A 84 -31.43 55.38 -56.31
CA ASN A 84 -32.74 55.00 -55.74
C ASN A 84 -32.74 54.92 -54.21
N LEU A 85 -31.64 55.29 -53.55
CA LEU A 85 -31.54 55.21 -52.10
C LEU A 85 -32.39 56.28 -51.46
N LEU A 86 -33.33 55.86 -50.61
CA LEU A 86 -34.27 56.72 -49.91
C LEU A 86 -33.79 57.02 -48.48
N TYR A 87 -33.14 56.05 -47.84
CA TYR A 87 -32.72 56.13 -46.44
C TYR A 87 -31.25 55.74 -46.24
N LEU A 88 -30.47 56.64 -45.65
CA LEU A 88 -29.05 56.41 -45.35
C LEU A 88 -28.74 56.67 -43.88
N TYR A 89 -28.24 55.65 -43.20
CA TYR A 89 -27.91 55.70 -41.78
C TYR A 89 -26.41 55.59 -41.55
N LEU A 90 -25.79 56.69 -41.12
CA LEU A 90 -24.36 56.81 -40.83
C LEU A 90 -24.09 57.22 -39.37
N TYR A 91 -25.14 57.39 -38.57
CA TYR A 91 -25.06 57.84 -37.18
C TYR A 91 -24.28 56.86 -36.27
N LYS A 92 -23.77 57.32 -35.12
CA LYS A 92 -22.95 56.49 -34.21
C LYS A 92 -21.76 55.83 -34.93
N ASN A 93 -21.03 56.65 -35.66
CA ASN A 93 -19.72 56.31 -36.21
C ASN A 93 -18.70 57.32 -35.66
N GLU A 94 -17.50 57.37 -36.22
CA GLU A 94 -16.43 58.25 -35.75
C GLU A 94 -16.02 59.26 -36.83
N ILE A 95 -16.96 59.66 -37.70
CA ILE A 95 -16.64 60.51 -38.85
C ILE A 95 -16.28 61.91 -38.36
N HIS A 96 -15.08 62.39 -38.68
CA HIS A 96 -14.56 63.68 -38.19
C HIS A 96 -14.77 64.84 -39.17
N ALA A 97 -14.84 64.56 -40.47
CA ALA A 97 -15.13 65.53 -41.52
C ALA A 97 -15.86 64.86 -42.70
N LEU A 98 -16.70 65.62 -43.39
CA LEU A 98 -17.35 65.21 -44.64
C LEU A 98 -16.75 65.99 -45.80
N ASP A 99 -16.67 65.36 -46.97
CA ASP A 99 -16.29 66.04 -48.20
C ASP A 99 -17.55 66.55 -48.92
N LYS A 100 -17.42 67.67 -49.64
CA LYS A 100 -18.56 68.28 -50.36
C LYS A 100 -19.17 67.36 -51.43
N GLN A 101 -18.44 66.34 -51.88
CA GLN A 101 -18.93 65.35 -52.84
C GLN A 101 -19.26 63.99 -52.21
N THR A 102 -19.30 63.87 -50.88
CA THR A 102 -19.58 62.59 -50.21
C THR A 102 -20.94 62.00 -50.60
N PHE A 103 -22.00 62.81 -50.69
CA PHE A 103 -23.38 62.35 -50.98
C PHE A 103 -23.81 62.57 -52.44
N LYS A 104 -22.85 62.84 -53.32
CA LYS A 104 -23.12 63.10 -54.73
C LYS A 104 -23.79 61.88 -55.39
N GLY A 105 -24.91 62.12 -56.09
CA GLY A 105 -25.65 61.08 -56.83
C GLY A 105 -26.79 60.41 -56.05
N LEU A 106 -27.03 60.80 -54.79
CA LEU A 106 -28.15 60.32 -53.98
C LEU A 106 -29.44 61.11 -54.25
N ILE A 107 -29.84 61.15 -55.52
CA ILE A 107 -30.90 62.06 -56.00
C ILE A 107 -32.29 61.77 -55.43
N SER A 108 -32.57 60.52 -55.07
CA SER A 108 -33.85 60.12 -54.46
C SER A 108 -33.80 60.11 -52.93
N LEU A 109 -32.69 60.51 -52.31
CA LEU A 109 -32.53 60.39 -50.86
C LEU A 109 -33.45 61.35 -50.14
N GLU A 110 -34.36 60.77 -49.38
CA GLU A 110 -35.37 61.53 -48.63
C GLU A 110 -34.92 61.77 -47.19
N HIS A 111 -34.16 60.82 -46.60
CA HIS A 111 -33.76 60.83 -45.20
C HIS A 111 -32.29 60.45 -44.98
N LEU A 112 -31.55 61.34 -44.32
CA LEU A 112 -30.13 61.17 -44.01
C LEU A 112 -29.87 61.35 -42.51
N PHE A 113 -29.23 60.35 -41.89
CA PHE A 113 -28.95 60.31 -40.46
C PHE A 113 -27.44 60.29 -40.18
N LEU A 114 -26.89 61.42 -39.72
CA LEU A 114 -25.45 61.63 -39.48
C LEU A 114 -25.08 61.94 -38.03
N HIS A 115 -26.06 62.01 -37.12
CA HIS A 115 -25.89 62.36 -35.71
C HIS A 115 -24.95 61.40 -34.96
N ASN A 116 -24.44 61.80 -33.80
CA ASN A 116 -23.48 61.02 -32.99
C ASN A 116 -22.27 60.52 -33.78
N ASN A 117 -21.77 61.37 -34.68
CA ASN A 117 -20.43 61.27 -35.25
C ASN A 117 -19.54 62.33 -34.61
N LYS A 118 -18.26 62.37 -35.00
CA LYS A 118 -17.28 63.29 -34.42
C LYS A 118 -17.01 64.51 -35.31
N LEU A 119 -18.01 64.94 -36.09
CA LEU A 119 -17.92 66.02 -37.07
C LEU A 119 -17.75 67.37 -36.35
N SER A 120 -16.66 68.08 -36.61
CA SER A 120 -16.40 69.41 -36.01
C SER A 120 -16.81 70.58 -36.91
N LYS A 121 -16.96 70.35 -38.22
CA LYS A 121 -17.45 71.33 -39.21
C LYS A 121 -17.99 70.61 -40.46
N ILE A 122 -19.03 71.14 -41.10
CA ILE A 122 -19.53 70.64 -42.38
C ILE A 122 -19.23 71.67 -43.48
N PRO A 123 -18.51 71.31 -44.57
CA PRO A 123 -18.21 72.24 -45.64
C PRO A 123 -19.49 72.74 -46.34
N ALA A 124 -19.55 74.04 -46.65
CA ALA A 124 -20.66 74.61 -47.41
C ALA A 124 -20.78 73.94 -48.78
N GLY A 125 -22.02 73.59 -49.16
CA GLY A 125 -22.29 72.85 -50.40
C GLY A 125 -22.19 71.33 -50.30
N SER A 126 -22.01 70.75 -49.11
CA SER A 126 -21.95 69.27 -48.95
C SER A 126 -23.27 68.53 -49.20
N PHE A 127 -24.40 69.24 -49.26
CA PHE A 127 -25.74 68.67 -49.46
C PHE A 127 -26.46 69.24 -50.69
N SER A 128 -25.76 70.02 -51.51
CA SER A 128 -26.35 70.85 -52.57
C SER A 128 -26.97 70.08 -53.75
N ASN A 129 -26.88 68.75 -53.77
CA ASN A 129 -27.38 67.88 -54.84
C ASN A 129 -28.35 66.81 -54.31
N LEU A 130 -28.95 67.05 -53.15
CA LEU A 130 -29.94 66.17 -52.52
C LEU A 130 -31.33 66.78 -52.70
N ASP A 131 -31.75 66.94 -53.95
CA ASP A 131 -32.92 67.75 -54.32
C ASP A 131 -34.25 67.15 -53.79
N SER A 132 -34.28 65.84 -53.55
CA SER A 132 -35.42 65.12 -52.98
C SER A 132 -35.38 65.00 -51.45
N LEU A 133 -34.40 65.64 -50.79
CA LEU A 133 -34.19 65.50 -49.35
C LEU A 133 -35.30 66.21 -48.58
N LYS A 134 -36.24 65.40 -48.08
CA LYS A 134 -37.39 65.89 -47.32
C LYS A 134 -37.05 66.17 -45.87
N ARG A 135 -36.15 65.38 -45.27
CA ARG A 135 -35.71 65.58 -43.88
C ARG A 135 -34.22 65.29 -43.72
N PHE A 136 -33.50 66.36 -43.39
CA PHE A 136 -32.07 66.34 -43.13
C PHE A 136 -31.82 66.40 -41.62
N HIS A 137 -31.35 65.31 -41.03
CA HIS A 137 -31.09 65.24 -39.60
C HIS A 137 -29.59 65.50 -39.33
N SER A 138 -29.20 66.77 -39.43
CA SER A 138 -27.87 67.26 -39.03
C SER A 138 -28.01 68.66 -38.44
N LEU A 139 -27.39 68.85 -37.29
CA LEU A 139 -27.64 69.92 -36.32
C LEU A 139 -29.01 69.86 -35.67
N ASP A 140 -28.94 69.67 -34.35
CA ASP A 140 -29.96 70.02 -33.38
C ASP A 140 -30.50 71.42 -33.69
N LEU A 141 -31.76 71.51 -34.07
CA LEU A 141 -32.81 71.53 -33.07
C LEU A 141 -33.83 70.51 -33.56
N GLU A 142 -34.28 69.65 -32.67
CA GLU A 142 -35.47 68.85 -32.90
C GLU A 142 -36.53 69.76 -33.58
N ASP A 143 -37.37 69.27 -34.50
CA ASP A 143 -38.65 68.73 -34.04
C ASP A 143 -38.85 69.06 -32.55
N ASP A 144 -38.95 70.35 -32.22
CA ASP A 144 -39.48 70.70 -30.94
C ASP A 144 -40.93 70.27 -31.06
N THR A 145 -41.15 68.98 -30.78
CA THR A 145 -42.41 68.26 -30.92
C THR A 145 -43.50 68.91 -30.07
N ARG A 146 -43.10 69.88 -29.25
CA ARG A 146 -43.94 70.83 -28.55
C ARG A 146 -44.66 71.80 -29.49
N LEU A 147 -44.03 72.29 -30.55
CA LEU A 147 -44.59 73.24 -31.52
C LEU A 147 -45.35 72.50 -32.63
N ASN A 148 -46.67 72.64 -32.67
CA ASN A 148 -47.53 72.05 -33.70
C ASN A 148 -48.39 73.13 -34.35
N MET A 149 -48.43 73.17 -35.68
CA MET A 149 -49.31 74.03 -36.47
C MET A 149 -50.37 73.20 -37.18
N PHE A 150 -51.64 73.59 -37.03
CA PHE A 150 -52.79 72.88 -37.58
C PHE A 150 -53.22 73.46 -38.94
N ASP A 151 -53.91 72.66 -39.75
CA ASP A 151 -54.32 73.03 -41.12
C ASP A 151 -55.31 74.20 -41.19
N ASP A 152 -55.95 74.55 -40.06
CA ASP A 152 -56.85 75.70 -39.92
C ASP A 152 -56.12 77.02 -39.58
N GLY A 153 -54.80 76.98 -39.38
CA GLY A 153 -53.96 78.14 -39.06
C GLY A 153 -53.62 78.34 -37.57
N THR A 154 -53.92 77.37 -36.69
CA THR A 154 -53.63 77.42 -35.24
C THR A 154 -52.20 76.97 -34.89
N LEU A 155 -51.50 77.65 -33.95
CA LEU A 155 -50.18 77.25 -33.40
C LEU A 155 -50.28 76.83 -31.91
N MET A 156 -49.72 75.68 -31.54
CA MET A 156 -49.67 75.14 -30.17
C MET A 156 -48.23 74.88 -29.71
N ILE A 157 -47.87 75.26 -28.48
CA ILE A 157 -46.57 74.97 -27.82
C ILE A 157 -46.80 74.08 -26.58
N ARG A 158 -46.26 72.87 -26.53
CA ARG A 158 -46.33 71.98 -25.35
C ARG A 158 -45.16 72.23 -24.37
N ASN A 159 -45.34 71.97 -23.09
CA ASN A 159 -44.26 71.96 -22.07
C ASN A 159 -43.32 73.20 -22.11
N THR A 160 -43.91 74.38 -21.91
CA THR A 160 -43.26 75.70 -22.04
C THR A 160 -42.02 75.86 -21.14
N ARG A 161 -41.01 76.60 -21.63
CA ARG A 161 -39.73 76.93 -20.97
C ARG A 161 -39.56 78.44 -20.85
N GLU A 162 -38.60 78.90 -20.04
CA GLU A 162 -38.27 80.33 -19.91
C GLU A 162 -37.90 80.98 -21.26
N SER A 163 -37.24 80.21 -22.12
CA SER A 163 -36.85 80.64 -23.47
C SER A 163 -38.03 80.88 -24.43
N ASP A 164 -39.24 80.38 -24.14
CA ASP A 164 -40.40 80.50 -25.05
C ASP A 164 -41.11 81.87 -24.93
N GLN A 165 -40.73 82.69 -23.94
CA GLN A 165 -41.22 84.05 -23.73
C GLN A 165 -40.90 84.96 -24.93
N GLY A 166 -41.92 85.58 -25.53
CA GLY A 166 -41.76 86.38 -26.75
C GLY A 166 -43.08 86.87 -27.36
N VAL A 167 -43.01 87.53 -28.52
CA VAL A 167 -44.15 88.11 -29.26
C VAL A 167 -44.43 87.33 -30.56
N TYR A 168 -45.70 87.00 -30.84
CA TYR A 168 -46.13 86.14 -31.96
C TYR A 168 -47.18 86.83 -32.88
N GLN A 169 -47.22 86.52 -34.19
CA GLN A 169 -48.15 87.09 -35.22
C GLN A 169 -48.53 86.05 -36.31
N CYS A 170 -49.77 86.08 -36.83
CA CYS A 170 -50.25 85.18 -37.91
C CYS A 170 -50.39 85.89 -39.28
N MET A 171 -50.17 85.18 -40.40
CA MET A 171 -50.22 85.68 -41.79
C MET A 171 -50.87 84.67 -42.74
N ALA A 172 -51.78 85.14 -43.62
CA ALA A 172 -52.38 84.36 -44.71
C ALA A 172 -52.04 84.98 -46.08
N ARG A 173 -51.76 84.15 -47.09
CA ARG A 173 -51.37 84.57 -48.45
C ARG A 173 -52.03 83.74 -49.54
N ASN A 174 -52.46 84.40 -50.62
CA ASN A 174 -52.86 83.75 -51.87
C ASN A 174 -52.27 84.46 -53.10
N SER A 175 -52.69 84.06 -54.29
CA SER A 175 -52.18 84.60 -55.57
C SER A 175 -52.52 86.07 -55.84
N ALA A 176 -53.48 86.67 -55.11
CA ALA A 176 -53.86 88.08 -55.25
C ALA A 176 -53.24 89.00 -54.17
N GLY A 177 -52.72 88.45 -53.07
CA GLY A 177 -52.08 89.23 -51.99
C GLY A 177 -51.94 88.50 -50.66
N GLU A 178 -51.51 89.22 -49.62
CA GLU A 178 -51.29 88.71 -48.25
C GLU A 178 -51.91 89.63 -47.17
N ALA A 179 -52.37 89.05 -46.05
CA ALA A 179 -52.92 89.75 -44.88
C ALA A 179 -52.30 89.23 -43.56
N LYS A 180 -52.13 90.12 -42.56
CA LYS A 180 -51.49 89.82 -41.25
C LYS A 180 -52.36 90.28 -40.06
N THR A 181 -52.24 89.61 -38.91
CA THR A 181 -52.94 89.94 -37.65
C THR A 181 -52.16 90.93 -36.76
N GLN A 182 -52.73 91.37 -35.64
CA GLN A 182 -51.98 92.03 -34.55
C GLN A 182 -51.11 91.02 -33.74
N SER A 183 -50.15 91.49 -32.94
CA SER A 183 -49.16 90.67 -32.22
C SER A 183 -49.54 90.35 -30.76
N ALA A 184 -49.14 89.19 -30.21
CA ALA A 184 -49.44 88.71 -28.84
C ALA A 184 -48.18 88.25 -28.04
N MET A 185 -48.11 88.44 -26.71
CA MET A 185 -46.90 88.19 -25.87
C MET A 185 -47.05 87.09 -24.78
N LEU A 186 -46.01 86.25 -24.58
CA LEU A 186 -45.94 85.13 -23.60
C LEU A 186 -44.91 85.38 -22.45
N ARG A 187 -45.11 84.89 -21.20
CA ARG A 187 -44.21 85.05 -20.01
C ARG A 187 -44.06 83.76 -19.14
N TYR A 188 -42.94 83.52 -18.42
CA TYR A 188 -42.60 82.26 -17.69
C TYR A 188 -42.12 82.39 -16.19
N SER A 189 -42.32 81.38 -15.28
CA SER A 189 -41.79 81.34 -13.86
C SER A 189 -41.71 79.92 -13.19
N SER A 190 -40.71 79.59 -12.31
CA SER A 190 -40.61 78.31 -11.50
C SER A 190 -39.97 78.41 -10.07
N LEU A 191 -40.27 77.45 -9.14
CA LEU A 191 -39.98 77.42 -7.67
C LEU A 191 -38.66 76.69 -7.20
N PRO A 192 -38.10 76.95 -5.98
CA PRO A 192 -36.86 76.31 -5.44
C PRO A 192 -36.99 74.82 -5.00
N ALA A 193 -35.93 73.98 -5.15
CA ALA A 193 -35.94 72.52 -4.88
C ALA A 193 -34.56 71.89 -4.53
N LYS A 194 -34.54 70.85 -3.66
CA LYS A 194 -33.32 70.07 -3.29
C LYS A 194 -32.83 69.11 -4.40
N PRO A 195 -31.59 68.57 -4.36
CA PRO A 195 -31.04 67.78 -5.46
C PRO A 195 -31.71 66.42 -5.60
N SER A 196 -31.95 66.01 -6.84
CA SER A 196 -32.39 64.67 -7.21
C SER A 196 -31.63 64.18 -8.43
N PHE A 197 -31.22 62.92 -8.45
CA PHE A 197 -30.49 62.39 -9.60
C PHE A 197 -31.38 62.31 -10.82
N VAL A 198 -30.86 62.80 -11.94
CA VAL A 198 -31.42 62.57 -13.27
C VAL A 198 -30.78 61.33 -13.88
N ILE A 199 -29.46 61.19 -13.72
CA ILE A 199 -28.70 60.02 -14.17
C ILE A 199 -27.83 59.56 -13.01
N GLN A 200 -28.03 58.31 -12.64
CA GLN A 200 -27.18 57.61 -11.69
C GLN A 200 -26.17 56.75 -12.48
N PRO A 201 -24.95 56.57 -11.95
CA PRO A 201 -23.96 55.74 -12.62
C PRO A 201 -24.37 54.27 -12.64
N GLN A 202 -23.94 53.55 -13.68
CA GLN A 202 -24.22 52.12 -13.87
C GLN A 202 -22.96 51.30 -14.09
N ASP A 203 -23.02 50.02 -13.72
CA ASP A 203 -21.92 49.09 -13.88
C ASP A 203 -21.50 48.99 -15.35
N THR A 204 -20.20 49.10 -15.64
CA THR A 204 -19.67 49.22 -17.00
C THR A 204 -18.51 48.26 -17.22
N GLU A 205 -18.62 47.43 -18.26
CA GLU A 205 -17.55 46.53 -18.71
C GLU A 205 -16.61 47.24 -19.71
N VAL A 206 -15.30 47.15 -19.50
CA VAL A 206 -14.31 47.89 -20.29
C VAL A 206 -13.06 47.07 -20.59
N LEU A 207 -12.57 47.13 -21.81
CA LEU A 207 -11.34 46.45 -22.24
C LEU A 207 -10.09 47.12 -21.63
N ILE A 208 -9.15 46.33 -21.13
CA ILE A 208 -7.89 46.85 -20.56
C ILE A 208 -7.13 47.74 -21.56
N GLY A 209 -6.55 48.83 -21.06
CA GLY A 209 -5.83 49.87 -21.81
C GLY A 209 -6.72 50.93 -22.47
N THR A 210 -8.06 50.78 -22.40
CA THR A 210 -9.01 51.76 -22.96
C THR A 210 -9.53 52.72 -21.88
N SER A 211 -10.39 53.67 -22.21
CA SER A 211 -10.88 54.70 -21.27
C SER A 211 -12.41 54.75 -21.31
N THR A 212 -13.06 55.05 -20.19
CA THR A 212 -14.53 55.12 -20.08
C THR A 212 -14.98 56.28 -19.21
N THR A 213 -16.28 56.61 -19.22
CA THR A 213 -16.87 57.59 -18.29
C THR A 213 -18.02 56.95 -17.52
N LEU A 214 -18.04 57.11 -16.19
CA LEU A 214 -19.21 56.82 -15.37
C LEU A 214 -20.08 58.07 -15.27
N GLU A 215 -21.27 58.03 -15.85
CA GLU A 215 -22.16 59.21 -15.92
C GLU A 215 -22.88 59.46 -14.60
N CYS A 216 -22.98 60.72 -14.18
CA CYS A 216 -23.75 61.11 -13.02
C CYS A 216 -24.19 62.57 -13.13
N MET A 217 -25.51 62.79 -13.06
CA MET A 217 -26.11 64.13 -13.16
C MET A 217 -27.29 64.26 -12.20
N ALA A 218 -27.42 65.43 -11.56
CA ALA A 218 -28.52 65.74 -10.65
C ALA A 218 -29.12 67.10 -10.99
N THR A 219 -30.40 67.27 -10.67
CA THR A 219 -31.16 68.53 -10.81
C THR A 219 -31.62 69.03 -9.45
N GLY A 220 -31.83 70.34 -9.34
CA GLY A 220 -32.25 71.03 -8.14
C GLY A 220 -32.16 72.54 -8.37
N HIS A 221 -32.82 73.34 -7.55
CA HIS A 221 -32.80 74.80 -7.61
C HIS A 221 -32.51 75.36 -6.22
N PRO A 222 -31.30 75.90 -5.96
CA PRO A 222 -30.21 76.16 -6.90
C PRO A 222 -29.53 74.89 -7.49
N HIS A 223 -28.85 75.00 -8.64
CA HIS A 223 -28.30 73.84 -9.34
C HIS A 223 -27.24 73.08 -8.50
N PRO A 224 -27.29 71.75 -8.39
CA PRO A 224 -26.40 70.97 -7.53
C PRO A 224 -24.98 70.81 -8.07
N HIS A 225 -24.01 70.75 -7.17
CA HIS A 225 -22.60 70.48 -7.43
C HIS A 225 -22.30 68.98 -7.27
N ILE A 226 -21.58 68.39 -8.25
CA ILE A 226 -21.30 66.95 -8.34
C ILE A 226 -19.84 66.63 -8.00
N THR A 227 -19.59 65.63 -7.16
CA THR A 227 -18.26 65.10 -6.80
C THR A 227 -18.24 63.56 -6.77
N TRP A 228 -17.05 62.94 -6.74
CA TRP A 228 -16.88 61.48 -6.85
C TRP A 228 -15.87 60.91 -5.84
N THR A 229 -16.10 59.67 -5.39
CA THR A 229 -15.23 58.92 -4.47
C THR A 229 -15.12 57.44 -4.86
N ARG A 230 -14.12 56.74 -4.31
CA ARG A 230 -13.93 55.28 -4.49
C ARG A 230 -13.98 54.59 -3.12
N ASP A 231 -14.75 53.51 -3.00
CA ASP A 231 -15.17 52.99 -1.69
C ASP A 231 -14.10 52.18 -0.93
N ASN A 232 -12.95 51.95 -1.54
CA ASN A 232 -11.83 51.19 -0.96
C ASN A 232 -10.83 52.06 -0.17
N GLY A 233 -11.12 53.35 0.04
CA GLY A 233 -10.25 54.29 0.77
C GLY A 233 -9.05 54.81 -0.04
N TRP A 234 -8.99 54.49 -1.32
CA TRP A 234 -7.95 54.97 -2.25
C TRP A 234 -8.42 56.27 -2.89
N GLU A 235 -7.54 57.27 -2.95
CA GLU A 235 -7.85 58.54 -3.61
C GLU A 235 -8.01 58.35 -5.12
N LEU A 236 -8.86 59.20 -5.73
CA LEU A 236 -8.96 59.24 -7.18
C LEU A 236 -7.62 59.75 -7.75
N ASP A 237 -6.98 58.94 -8.59
CA ASP A 237 -5.81 59.35 -9.37
C ASP A 237 -6.17 60.55 -10.28
N GLY A 238 -5.91 61.77 -9.84
CA GLY A 238 -6.33 63.00 -10.53
C GLY A 238 -5.76 63.18 -11.94
N SER A 239 -4.79 62.37 -12.35
CA SER A 239 -4.24 62.38 -13.71
C SER A 239 -4.98 61.44 -14.68
N ARG A 240 -5.62 60.38 -14.16
CA ARG A 240 -6.37 59.39 -14.95
C ARG A 240 -7.87 59.35 -14.65
N HIS A 241 -8.30 59.87 -13.50
CA HIS A 241 -9.68 59.90 -13.04
C HIS A 241 -10.14 61.36 -12.93
N VAL A 242 -10.75 61.87 -13.99
CA VAL A 242 -11.08 63.29 -14.13
C VAL A 242 -12.58 63.48 -13.97
N ALA A 243 -13.01 64.17 -12.91
CA ALA A 243 -14.41 64.51 -12.69
C ALA A 243 -14.85 65.64 -13.61
N THR A 244 -16.00 65.46 -14.26
CA THR A 244 -16.60 66.40 -15.22
C THR A 244 -18.05 66.67 -14.87
N SER A 245 -18.67 67.68 -15.49
CA SER A 245 -20.07 68.05 -15.25
C SER A 245 -21.09 66.97 -15.62
N SER A 246 -20.69 65.96 -16.39
CA SER A 246 -21.53 64.83 -16.80
C SER A 246 -21.18 63.51 -16.10
N GLY A 247 -20.09 63.44 -15.33
CA GLY A 247 -19.63 62.20 -14.69
C GLY A 247 -18.11 62.09 -14.49
N LEU A 248 -17.62 60.91 -14.09
CA LEU A 248 -16.20 60.63 -13.84
C LEU A 248 -15.55 59.91 -15.03
N TYR A 249 -14.55 60.54 -15.67
CA TYR A 249 -13.79 59.95 -16.77
C TYR A 249 -12.57 59.18 -16.26
N LEU A 250 -12.47 57.89 -16.61
CA LEU A 250 -11.40 56.97 -16.25
C LEU A 250 -10.54 56.67 -17.48
N GLN A 251 -9.29 57.10 -17.48
CA GLN A 251 -8.35 57.01 -18.61
C GLN A 251 -7.33 55.88 -18.44
N ASN A 252 -7.09 55.15 -19.54
CA ASN A 252 -6.12 54.05 -19.63
C ASN A 252 -6.33 53.00 -18.51
N ILE A 253 -7.49 52.36 -18.54
CA ILE A 253 -8.00 51.40 -17.57
C ILE A 253 -7.07 50.21 -17.45
N THR A 254 -6.70 49.90 -16.22
CA THR A 254 -5.89 48.74 -15.87
C THR A 254 -6.71 47.77 -15.04
N GLN A 255 -6.18 46.57 -14.78
CA GLN A 255 -6.85 45.61 -13.89
C GLN A 255 -7.12 46.18 -12.48
N ARG A 256 -6.34 47.19 -12.04
CA ARG A 256 -6.53 47.87 -10.73
C ARG A 256 -7.73 48.80 -10.69
N ASP A 257 -8.26 49.19 -11.84
CA ASP A 257 -9.41 50.08 -11.93
C ASP A 257 -10.74 49.30 -11.87
N HIS A 258 -10.67 47.96 -11.80
CA HIS A 258 -11.82 47.09 -11.50
C HIS A 258 -12.35 47.37 -10.08
N GLY A 259 -13.64 47.70 -9.94
CA GLY A 259 -14.29 47.93 -8.66
C GLY A 259 -15.26 49.11 -8.63
N ARG A 260 -15.75 49.46 -7.43
CA ARG A 260 -16.88 50.40 -7.20
C ARG A 260 -16.47 51.87 -7.07
N PHE A 261 -17.19 52.75 -7.78
CA PHE A 261 -17.07 54.22 -7.75
C PHE A 261 -18.42 54.86 -7.39
N THR A 262 -18.40 55.92 -6.59
CA THR A 262 -19.59 56.55 -5.99
C THR A 262 -19.65 58.05 -6.32
N CYS A 263 -20.78 58.51 -6.81
CA CYS A 263 -21.09 59.91 -7.14
C CYS A 263 -21.92 60.58 -6.05
N HIS A 264 -21.64 61.84 -5.76
CA HIS A 264 -22.31 62.68 -4.75
C HIS A 264 -22.79 63.99 -5.37
N ALA A 265 -24.04 64.38 -5.13
CA ALA A 265 -24.65 65.61 -5.63
C ALA A 265 -25.21 66.46 -4.50
N ASN A 266 -24.86 67.75 -4.43
CA ASN A 266 -25.19 68.61 -3.29
C ASN A 266 -25.58 70.05 -3.69
N ASN A 267 -26.60 70.63 -3.05
CA ASN A 267 -26.90 72.07 -3.11
C ASN A 267 -27.25 72.60 -1.71
N SER A 268 -27.51 73.91 -1.59
CA SER A 268 -27.82 74.55 -0.30
C SER A 268 -29.08 74.03 0.41
N HIS A 269 -29.89 73.18 -0.23
CA HIS A 269 -31.14 72.63 0.28
C HIS A 269 -31.10 71.09 0.45
N GLY A 270 -29.99 70.40 0.16
CA GLY A 270 -29.79 68.97 0.45
C GLY A 270 -28.76 68.26 -0.43
N SER A 271 -28.53 66.95 -0.21
CA SER A 271 -27.59 66.11 -0.98
C SER A 271 -28.10 64.68 -1.24
N VAL A 272 -27.64 64.04 -2.32
CA VAL A 272 -27.92 62.63 -2.71
C VAL A 272 -26.66 61.92 -3.26
N GLN A 273 -26.54 60.58 -3.13
CA GLN A 273 -25.40 59.78 -3.63
C GLN A 273 -25.81 58.46 -4.33
N ALA A 274 -25.01 57.97 -5.30
CA ALA A 274 -25.23 56.72 -6.06
C ALA A 274 -23.91 56.08 -6.56
N ALA A 275 -23.82 54.75 -6.73
CA ALA A 275 -22.56 54.04 -7.02
C ALA A 275 -22.66 52.98 -8.14
N ALA A 276 -21.54 52.68 -8.81
CA ALA A 276 -21.40 51.71 -9.91
C ALA A 276 -20.01 51.04 -9.98
N ASN A 277 -19.93 49.84 -10.56
CA ASN A 277 -18.70 49.07 -10.74
C ASN A 277 -18.09 49.16 -12.15
N ILE A 278 -16.77 49.18 -12.25
CA ILE A 278 -16.04 48.92 -13.50
C ILE A 278 -15.57 47.46 -13.54
N ILE A 279 -15.89 46.75 -14.62
CA ILE A 279 -15.50 45.35 -14.86
C ILE A 279 -14.52 45.29 -16.04
N VAL A 280 -13.28 44.86 -15.81
CA VAL A 280 -12.23 44.88 -16.85
C VAL A 280 -12.22 43.59 -17.68
N GLN A 281 -12.33 43.70 -19.01
CA GLN A 281 -12.24 42.60 -19.99
C GLN A 281 -10.83 42.49 -20.60
N ALA A 282 -10.42 41.28 -21.02
CA ALA A 282 -9.08 41.00 -21.54
C ALA A 282 -9.08 39.91 -22.64
N PRO A 283 -8.32 40.07 -23.75
CA PRO A 283 -8.25 39.09 -24.83
C PRO A 283 -7.47 37.82 -24.43
N PRO A 284 -7.63 36.70 -25.16
CA PRO A 284 -6.93 35.45 -24.84
C PRO A 284 -5.42 35.61 -24.87
N GLN A 285 -4.78 35.18 -23.79
CA GLN A 285 -3.35 35.11 -23.66
C GLN A 285 -2.98 33.75 -23.09
N PHE A 286 -2.12 33.01 -23.80
CA PHE A 286 -1.63 31.75 -23.28
C PHE A 286 -0.89 31.97 -21.97
N THR A 287 -1.35 31.29 -20.93
CA THR A 287 -0.70 31.20 -19.62
C THR A 287 0.26 30.01 -19.59
N VAL A 288 -0.12 28.91 -20.26
CA VAL A 288 0.71 27.73 -20.44
C VAL A 288 0.76 27.38 -21.92
N THR A 289 1.96 27.46 -22.49
CA THR A 289 2.22 27.04 -23.85
C THR A 289 2.81 25.62 -23.88
N PRO A 290 2.36 24.76 -24.79
CA PRO A 290 2.92 23.42 -24.97
C PRO A 290 4.39 23.50 -25.42
N LYS A 291 5.19 22.53 -25.03
CA LYS A 291 6.62 22.44 -25.38
C LYS A 291 6.89 21.21 -26.23
N ASP A 292 7.89 21.32 -27.11
CA ASP A 292 8.29 20.22 -27.98
C ASP A 292 8.56 18.98 -27.15
N GLN A 293 8.00 17.85 -27.58
CA GLN A 293 8.19 16.57 -26.91
C GLN A 293 8.86 15.60 -27.86
N VAL A 294 9.86 14.93 -27.31
CA VAL A 294 10.47 13.76 -27.93
C VAL A 294 9.98 12.58 -27.13
N VAL A 295 9.04 11.84 -27.69
CA VAL A 295 8.44 10.67 -27.06
C VAL A 295 8.87 9.44 -27.81
N LEU A 296 8.57 8.31 -27.22
CA LEU A 296 8.87 7.02 -27.79
C LEU A 296 7.58 6.43 -28.29
N GLU A 297 7.70 5.51 -29.24
CA GLU A 297 6.51 4.88 -29.80
C GLU A 297 5.65 4.20 -28.69
N GLU A 298 4.34 4.35 -28.76
CA GLU A 298 3.25 3.97 -27.85
C GLU A 298 3.27 4.47 -26.42
N HIS A 299 4.15 5.43 -26.12
CA HIS A 299 3.94 6.26 -24.96
C HIS A 299 2.85 7.29 -25.23
N ALA A 300 2.15 7.66 -24.16
CA ALA A 300 1.17 8.71 -24.23
C ALA A 300 1.87 10.07 -24.37
N VAL A 301 1.36 10.92 -25.26
CA VAL A 301 1.80 12.30 -25.44
C VAL A 301 0.71 13.19 -24.89
N GLU A 302 1.07 14.09 -23.98
CA GLU A 302 0.15 15.09 -23.47
C GLU A 302 0.77 16.46 -23.60
N TRP A 303 0.11 17.33 -24.38
CA TRP A 303 0.42 18.73 -24.41
C TRP A 303 -0.69 19.53 -23.76
N LEU A 304 -0.40 20.04 -22.56
CA LEU A 304 -1.25 21.01 -21.90
C LEU A 304 -1.12 22.36 -22.59
N CYS A 305 -2.26 22.99 -22.84
CA CYS A 305 -2.33 24.33 -23.39
C CYS A 305 -3.44 25.07 -22.66
N GLU A 306 -3.08 26.15 -21.98
CA GLU A 306 -4.00 26.95 -21.19
C GLU A 306 -3.88 28.42 -21.60
N ALA A 307 -5.01 29.11 -21.61
CA ALA A 307 -5.06 30.52 -21.87
C ALA A 307 -6.05 31.18 -20.91
N ASP A 308 -5.70 32.39 -20.49
CA ASP A 308 -6.56 33.26 -19.71
C ASP A 308 -7.11 34.37 -20.60
N GLY A 309 -8.24 34.92 -20.19
CA GLY A 309 -8.98 35.92 -20.93
C GLY A 309 -10.34 36.12 -20.28
N ASN A 310 -10.89 37.30 -20.43
CA ASN A 310 -12.23 37.60 -19.96
C ASN A 310 -13.03 38.16 -21.15
N PRO A 311 -13.87 37.35 -21.83
CA PRO A 311 -14.35 36.01 -21.41
C PRO A 311 -13.34 34.86 -21.60
N PRO A 312 -13.45 33.76 -20.81
CA PRO A 312 -12.51 32.64 -20.84
C PRO A 312 -12.36 31.99 -22.23
N PRO A 313 -11.13 31.77 -22.73
CA PRO A 313 -10.90 31.14 -24.04
C PRO A 313 -11.07 29.61 -24.03
N VAL A 314 -11.51 29.05 -25.17
CA VAL A 314 -11.60 27.61 -25.44
C VAL A 314 -10.37 27.16 -26.22
N ILE A 315 -9.84 25.99 -25.87
CA ILE A 315 -8.61 25.44 -26.46
C ILE A 315 -8.93 24.44 -27.57
N VAL A 316 -8.29 24.58 -28.73
CA VAL A 316 -8.47 23.73 -29.93
C VAL A 316 -7.11 23.30 -30.49
N TRP A 317 -6.98 22.06 -30.93
CA TRP A 317 -5.73 21.49 -31.45
C TRP A 317 -5.81 21.06 -32.92
N THR A 318 -4.70 21.19 -33.64
CA THR A 318 -4.55 20.84 -35.07
C THR A 318 -3.18 20.22 -35.36
N LYS A 319 -3.02 19.45 -36.45
CA LYS A 319 -1.73 18.84 -36.88
C LYS A 319 -1.40 19.27 -38.32
N THR A 320 -0.19 19.79 -38.57
CA THR A 320 0.30 20.28 -39.88
C THR A 320 -0.69 21.17 -40.64
N GLY A 321 -1.42 22.04 -39.92
CA GLY A 321 -2.39 22.99 -40.48
C GLY A 321 -3.74 22.38 -40.91
N GLY A 322 -3.98 21.08 -40.66
CA GLY A 322 -5.23 20.37 -40.91
C GLY A 322 -5.94 19.89 -39.64
N GLN A 323 -7.09 19.21 -39.81
CA GLN A 323 -7.78 18.55 -38.70
C GLN A 323 -6.93 17.37 -38.16
N LEU A 324 -7.09 17.06 -36.87
CA LEU A 324 -6.47 15.87 -36.28
C LEU A 324 -6.99 14.60 -36.99
N PRO A 325 -6.16 13.58 -37.26
CA PRO A 325 -6.59 12.32 -37.90
C PRO A 325 -7.74 11.64 -37.14
N VAL A 326 -8.75 11.12 -37.86
CA VAL A 326 -10.06 10.71 -37.30
C VAL A 326 -10.05 9.29 -36.67
N GLU A 327 -8.95 8.54 -36.76
CA GLU A 327 -8.85 7.18 -36.20
C GLU A 327 -8.47 7.18 -34.70
N GLY A 328 -9.42 7.55 -33.83
CA GLY A 328 -9.53 7.13 -32.42
C GLY A 328 -8.37 7.36 -31.42
N GLN A 329 -7.17 7.78 -31.83
CA GLN A 329 -5.97 7.85 -30.99
C GLN A 329 -5.67 9.26 -30.45
N HIS A 330 -6.23 10.32 -31.03
CA HIS A 330 -6.03 11.71 -30.62
C HIS A 330 -7.25 12.25 -29.85
N MET A 331 -7.09 12.57 -28.58
CA MET A 331 -8.16 13.03 -27.67
C MET A 331 -7.84 14.41 -27.11
N VAL A 332 -8.73 15.38 -27.27
CA VAL A 332 -8.62 16.68 -26.57
C VAL A 332 -9.49 16.62 -25.32
N LEU A 333 -8.86 16.69 -24.15
CA LEU A 333 -9.53 16.65 -22.86
C LEU A 333 -10.25 17.98 -22.56
N SER A 334 -11.19 17.96 -21.62
CA SER A 334 -11.93 19.17 -21.17
C SER A 334 -11.02 20.26 -20.60
N SER A 335 -9.81 19.91 -20.15
CA SER A 335 -8.76 20.85 -19.71
C SER A 335 -8.06 21.60 -20.86
N GLY A 336 -8.34 21.26 -22.12
CA GLY A 336 -7.62 21.80 -23.27
C GLY A 336 -6.34 21.03 -23.63
N THR A 337 -6.03 19.94 -22.92
CA THR A 337 -4.87 19.08 -23.20
C THR A 337 -5.12 18.21 -24.43
N LEU A 338 -4.20 18.21 -25.41
CA LEU A 338 -4.19 17.19 -26.45
C LEU A 338 -3.44 15.97 -25.94
N ARG A 339 -4.11 14.81 -25.97
CA ARG A 339 -3.60 13.51 -25.54
C ARG A 339 -3.57 12.55 -26.72
N ILE A 340 -2.44 11.88 -26.92
CA ILE A 340 -2.30 10.73 -27.82
C ILE A 340 -1.95 9.55 -26.92
N ASP A 341 -2.76 8.49 -26.85
CA ASP A 341 -2.53 7.40 -25.88
C ASP A 341 -1.37 6.47 -26.29
N HIS A 342 -1.20 6.24 -27.59
CA HIS A 342 -0.17 5.37 -28.15
C HIS A 342 0.50 6.02 -29.36
N ALA A 343 1.50 6.89 -29.14
CA ALA A 343 2.16 7.61 -30.24
C ALA A 343 2.89 6.67 -31.21
N ALA A 344 2.57 6.68 -32.50
CA ALA A 344 3.27 5.88 -33.51
C ALA A 344 4.22 6.73 -34.36
N GLN A 345 5.07 6.11 -35.18
CA GLN A 345 6.01 6.86 -36.02
C GLN A 345 5.32 7.83 -37.02
N HIS A 346 4.07 7.56 -37.40
CA HIS A 346 3.24 8.47 -38.21
C HIS A 346 2.66 9.65 -37.42
N ASP A 347 2.71 9.61 -36.08
CA ASP A 347 2.28 10.72 -35.23
C ASP A 347 3.31 11.84 -35.16
N GLN A 348 4.56 11.56 -35.54
CA GLN A 348 5.60 12.56 -35.67
C GLN A 348 5.15 13.71 -36.58
N GLY A 349 5.38 14.94 -36.13
CA GLY A 349 4.95 16.13 -36.86
C GLY A 349 4.72 17.33 -35.96
N GLN A 350 4.35 18.45 -36.57
CA GLN A 350 4.06 19.70 -35.87
C GLN A 350 2.56 19.80 -35.54
N TYR A 351 2.24 20.05 -34.28
CA TYR A 351 0.90 20.28 -33.76
C TYR A 351 0.74 21.76 -33.39
N GLU A 352 -0.47 22.30 -33.44
CA GLU A 352 -0.76 23.69 -33.11
C GLU A 352 -1.96 23.78 -32.17
N CYS A 353 -1.75 24.41 -31.01
CA CYS A 353 -2.80 24.77 -30.05
C CYS A 353 -3.32 26.18 -30.35
N GLN A 354 -4.64 26.36 -30.26
CA GLN A 354 -5.33 27.60 -30.52
C GLN A 354 -6.25 27.94 -29.33
N ALA A 355 -6.04 29.08 -28.69
CA ALA A 355 -6.92 29.63 -27.66
C ALA A 355 -7.89 30.62 -28.30
N VAL A 356 -9.18 30.32 -28.23
CA VAL A 356 -10.26 31.00 -28.94
C VAL A 356 -11.23 31.60 -27.95
N SER A 357 -11.35 32.93 -27.90
CA SER A 357 -12.50 33.58 -27.24
C SER A 357 -13.18 34.56 -28.18
N SER A 358 -14.29 35.13 -27.73
CA SER A 358 -15.01 36.19 -28.44
C SER A 358 -14.14 37.43 -28.74
N LEU A 359 -13.02 37.62 -28.04
CA LEU A 359 -12.10 38.75 -28.21
C LEU A 359 -10.89 38.45 -29.13
N GLY A 360 -10.67 37.19 -29.53
CA GLY A 360 -9.63 36.84 -30.50
C GLY A 360 -9.15 35.39 -30.43
N VAL A 361 -8.22 35.05 -31.32
CA VAL A 361 -7.54 33.74 -31.34
C VAL A 361 -6.04 33.94 -31.22
N LYS A 362 -5.39 33.20 -30.32
CA LYS A 362 -3.93 33.06 -30.27
C LYS A 362 -3.54 31.63 -30.60
N LYS A 363 -2.40 31.45 -31.26
CA LYS A 363 -1.90 30.16 -31.72
C LYS A 363 -0.46 29.93 -31.23
N VAL A 364 -0.13 28.69 -30.94
CA VAL A 364 1.23 28.26 -30.59
C VAL A 364 1.48 26.86 -31.13
N SER A 365 2.60 26.67 -31.81
CA SER A 365 2.98 25.39 -32.43
C SER A 365 3.97 24.62 -31.57
N VAL A 366 3.89 23.31 -31.62
CA VAL A 366 4.73 22.36 -30.88
C VAL A 366 5.13 21.19 -31.78
N GLN A 367 6.36 20.72 -31.65
CA GLN A 367 6.88 19.62 -32.44
C GLN A 367 6.85 18.30 -31.63
N LEU A 368 6.27 17.26 -32.23
CA LEU A 368 6.45 15.88 -31.79
C LEU A 368 7.55 15.22 -32.60
N THR A 369 8.52 14.66 -31.90
CA THR A 369 9.44 13.68 -32.48
C THR A 369 9.14 12.34 -31.84
N VAL A 370 8.72 11.36 -32.63
CA VAL A 370 8.49 9.99 -32.13
C VAL A 370 9.73 9.18 -32.44
N LYS A 371 10.51 8.89 -31.41
CA LYS A 371 11.64 7.98 -31.55
C LYS A 371 11.11 6.54 -31.63
N PRO A 372 11.63 5.73 -32.57
CA PRO A 372 11.20 4.34 -32.71
C PRO A 372 11.48 3.57 -31.41
N LYS A 373 10.56 2.66 -31.05
CA LYS A 373 10.78 1.71 -29.96
C LYS A 373 12.02 0.86 -30.29
N ALA A 374 13.13 1.12 -29.61
CA ALA A 374 14.27 0.22 -29.63
C ALA A 374 14.31 -0.46 -28.27
N LEU A 375 13.99 -1.76 -28.23
CA LEU A 375 14.20 -2.58 -27.04
C LEU A 375 15.64 -2.42 -26.58
N ALA A 376 15.86 -2.49 -25.27
CA ALA A 376 17.21 -2.53 -24.74
C ALA A 376 17.93 -3.74 -25.39
N VAL A 377 19.06 -3.50 -26.04
CA VAL A 377 19.93 -4.52 -26.63
C VAL A 377 21.31 -4.28 -26.07
N PHE A 378 21.91 -5.32 -25.49
CA PHE A 378 23.27 -5.22 -25.00
C PHE A 378 24.24 -4.95 -26.16
N THR A 379 24.94 -3.83 -26.08
CA THR A 379 26.09 -3.52 -26.95
C THR A 379 27.36 -4.16 -26.41
N GLN A 380 27.43 -4.34 -25.09
CA GLN A 380 28.47 -5.09 -24.42
C GLN A 380 27.83 -5.97 -23.36
N LEU A 381 27.89 -7.28 -23.59
CA LEU A 381 27.50 -8.28 -22.62
C LEU A 381 28.59 -8.39 -21.55
N PRO A 382 28.21 -8.49 -20.27
CA PRO A 382 29.16 -8.84 -19.23
C PRO A 382 29.58 -10.29 -19.44
N GLN A 383 30.88 -10.53 -19.36
CA GLN A 383 31.43 -11.88 -19.52
C GLN A 383 31.68 -12.49 -18.16
N ASP A 384 31.49 -13.81 -18.07
CA ASP A 384 31.97 -14.60 -16.94
C ASP A 384 33.43 -14.26 -16.71
N THR A 385 33.73 -13.85 -15.49
CA THR A 385 35.06 -13.33 -15.15
C THR A 385 35.43 -13.85 -13.78
N SER A 386 36.74 -13.92 -13.56
CA SER A 386 37.28 -14.15 -12.25
C SER A 386 37.82 -12.87 -11.64
N VAL A 387 37.66 -12.73 -10.33
CA VAL A 387 38.33 -11.70 -9.54
C VAL A 387 38.98 -12.36 -8.35
N GLU A 388 40.21 -11.95 -8.04
CA GLU A 388 40.87 -12.33 -6.81
C GLU A 388 40.19 -11.67 -5.61
N VAL A 389 40.06 -12.44 -4.53
CA VAL A 389 39.42 -11.95 -3.31
C VAL A 389 40.06 -10.61 -2.86
N GLY A 390 39.27 -9.58 -2.59
CA GLY A 390 39.71 -8.27 -2.13
C GLY A 390 40.22 -7.31 -3.21
N LYS A 391 40.26 -7.72 -4.48
CA LYS A 391 40.43 -6.76 -5.59
C LYS A 391 39.08 -6.14 -5.95
N ASN A 392 39.16 -4.92 -6.48
CA ASN A 392 38.00 -4.30 -7.11
C ASN A 392 37.84 -4.91 -8.50
N ILE A 393 36.60 -5.16 -8.92
CA ILE A 393 36.31 -5.55 -10.29
C ILE A 393 35.27 -4.64 -10.90
N ASN A 394 35.55 -4.23 -12.13
CA ASN A 394 34.62 -3.50 -12.97
C ASN A 394 34.03 -4.47 -13.98
N ILE A 395 32.74 -4.74 -13.85
CA ILE A 395 32.01 -5.60 -14.76
C ILE A 395 31.24 -4.69 -15.70
N SER A 396 31.77 -4.51 -16.89
CA SER A 396 31.14 -3.66 -17.91
C SER A 396 29.92 -4.36 -18.48
N CYS A 397 28.80 -3.66 -18.42
CA CYS A 397 27.59 -4.02 -19.12
C CYS A 397 27.07 -2.75 -19.77
N HIS A 398 26.93 -2.77 -21.09
CA HIS A 398 26.42 -1.63 -21.84
C HIS A 398 25.27 -2.10 -22.72
N ALA A 399 24.23 -1.29 -22.78
CA ALA A 399 23.07 -1.54 -23.59
C ALA A 399 22.67 -0.27 -24.31
N GLN A 400 22.31 -0.43 -25.57
CA GLN A 400 21.67 0.61 -26.34
C GLN A 400 20.17 0.31 -26.41
N GLY A 401 19.38 1.35 -26.56
CA GLY A 401 17.94 1.27 -26.59
C GLY A 401 17.41 2.68 -26.58
N GLU A 402 16.16 2.83 -26.95
CA GLU A 402 15.51 4.13 -26.97
C GLU A 402 14.17 3.95 -26.26
N PRO A 403 14.04 4.44 -25.00
CA PRO A 403 14.99 5.26 -24.24
C PRO A 403 16.27 4.54 -23.91
N ARG A 404 17.34 5.32 -23.69
CA ARG A 404 18.60 4.79 -23.16
C ARG A 404 18.28 3.90 -21.95
N PRO A 405 18.61 2.61 -22.01
CA PRO A 405 18.26 1.69 -20.96
C PRO A 405 19.02 2.04 -19.69
N ILE A 406 18.31 2.03 -18.57
CA ILE A 406 18.91 2.11 -17.25
C ILE A 406 19.47 0.72 -16.96
N ILE A 407 20.77 0.67 -16.70
CA ILE A 407 21.45 -0.57 -16.37
C ILE A 407 21.45 -0.71 -14.86
N THR A 408 20.81 -1.77 -14.40
CA THR A 408 20.79 -2.17 -13.00
C THR A 408 21.37 -3.56 -12.88
N TRP A 409 21.95 -3.86 -11.74
CA TRP A 409 22.54 -5.16 -11.49
C TRP A 409 21.77 -5.87 -10.39
N ASN A 410 21.45 -7.15 -10.58
CA ASN A 410 20.90 -8.01 -9.55
C ASN A 410 21.90 -9.10 -9.20
N LYS A 411 21.85 -9.56 -7.96
CA LYS A 411 22.64 -10.69 -7.47
C LYS A 411 21.71 -11.71 -6.82
N GLU A 412 21.50 -12.83 -7.53
CA GLU A 412 20.54 -13.88 -7.17
C GLU A 412 19.10 -13.35 -6.96
N GLY A 413 18.64 -12.48 -7.85
CA GLY A 413 17.27 -11.94 -7.84
C GLY A 413 17.03 -10.76 -6.91
N VAL A 414 18.02 -10.32 -6.14
CA VAL A 414 17.96 -9.08 -5.34
C VAL A 414 18.68 -7.97 -6.07
N GLN A 415 18.01 -6.82 -6.25
CA GLN A 415 18.61 -5.64 -6.87
C GLN A 415 19.74 -5.07 -6.01
N ILE A 416 20.89 -4.82 -6.64
CA ILE A 416 22.04 -4.19 -6.02
C ILE A 416 21.77 -2.69 -5.90
N THR A 417 21.91 -2.15 -4.69
CA THR A 417 21.79 -0.72 -4.41
C THR A 417 23.16 -0.10 -4.22
N GLU A 418 23.29 1.16 -4.63
CA GLU A 418 24.49 1.97 -4.45
C GLU A 418 24.96 1.95 -2.98
N SER A 419 26.22 1.59 -2.75
CA SER A 419 26.82 1.44 -1.42
C SER A 419 28.34 1.54 -1.49
N GLY A 420 29.02 1.56 -0.34
CA GLY A 420 30.49 1.47 -0.32
C GLY A 420 31.05 0.17 -0.93
N LYS A 421 30.20 -0.85 -1.16
CA LYS A 421 30.58 -2.16 -1.70
C LYS A 421 30.30 -2.30 -3.20
N PHE A 422 29.18 -1.77 -3.66
CA PHE A 422 28.72 -1.87 -5.05
C PHE A 422 28.44 -0.47 -5.57
N HIS A 423 29.09 -0.12 -6.68
CA HIS A 423 28.87 1.12 -7.41
C HIS A 423 28.48 0.79 -8.84
N VAL A 424 27.39 1.36 -9.33
CA VAL A 424 27.04 1.26 -10.75
C VAL A 424 27.24 2.63 -11.37
N ASP A 425 28.17 2.72 -12.32
CA ASP A 425 28.44 3.98 -13.00
C ASP A 425 27.31 4.34 -14.00
N GLY A 426 27.34 5.59 -14.49
CA GLY A 426 26.32 6.09 -15.42
C GLY A 426 26.27 5.38 -16.77
N GLU A 427 27.28 4.56 -17.10
CA GLU A 427 27.35 3.78 -18.33
C GLU A 427 26.93 2.31 -18.10
N GLY A 428 26.65 1.89 -16.85
CA GLY A 428 26.18 0.56 -16.49
C GLY A 428 27.25 -0.43 -16.05
N THR A 429 28.49 0.03 -15.86
CA THR A 429 29.58 -0.78 -15.30
C THR A 429 29.34 -0.97 -13.81
N LEU A 430 29.25 -2.23 -13.37
CA LEU A 430 29.23 -2.56 -11.95
C LEU A 430 30.66 -2.63 -11.43
N THR A 431 31.03 -1.68 -10.60
CA THR A 431 32.22 -1.77 -9.76
C THR A 431 31.87 -2.48 -8.45
N ILE A 432 32.45 -3.66 -8.24
CA ILE A 432 32.42 -4.36 -6.94
C ILE A 432 33.74 -4.06 -6.25
N TYR A 433 33.70 -3.31 -5.16
CA TYR A 433 34.88 -3.01 -4.34
C TYR A 433 35.20 -4.20 -3.42
N ASP A 434 36.47 -4.51 -3.20
CA ASP A 434 36.93 -5.54 -2.25
C ASP A 434 36.23 -6.91 -2.43
N ALA A 435 36.14 -7.44 -3.66
CA ALA A 435 35.28 -8.58 -4.02
C ALA A 435 35.56 -9.84 -3.17
N GLY A 436 34.55 -10.40 -2.50
CA GLY A 436 34.68 -11.55 -1.59
C GLY A 436 33.98 -12.81 -2.09
N PHE A 437 34.21 -13.98 -1.49
CA PHE A 437 33.46 -15.20 -1.84
C PHE A 437 31.90 -15.12 -1.81
N PRO A 438 31.20 -14.27 -1.05
CA PRO A 438 29.75 -14.14 -1.14
C PRO A 438 29.38 -13.32 -2.36
N ASP A 439 30.33 -12.56 -2.92
CA ASP A 439 30.23 -11.88 -4.19
C ASP A 439 30.45 -12.84 -5.33
N GLN A 440 30.86 -14.08 -5.10
CA GLN A 440 30.71 -15.13 -6.11
C GLN A 440 29.23 -15.39 -6.35
N GLY A 441 28.89 -15.67 -7.61
CA GLY A 441 27.57 -16.11 -7.97
C GLY A 441 27.10 -15.49 -9.27
N ARG A 442 25.83 -15.72 -9.57
CA ARG A 442 25.22 -15.21 -10.79
C ARG A 442 24.81 -13.75 -10.59
N TYR A 443 25.47 -12.88 -11.34
CA TYR A 443 25.06 -11.50 -11.51
C TYR A 443 24.23 -11.40 -12.76
N GLU A 444 23.20 -10.60 -12.64
CA GLU A 444 22.24 -10.39 -13.69
C GLU A 444 22.33 -8.90 -14.03
N CYS A 445 22.91 -8.60 -15.19
CA CYS A 445 22.85 -7.26 -15.73
C CYS A 445 21.48 -7.11 -16.39
N VAL A 446 20.73 -6.14 -15.89
CA VAL A 446 19.40 -5.82 -16.33
C VAL A 446 19.45 -4.46 -17.02
N ALA A 447 19.38 -4.47 -18.34
CA ALA A 447 19.19 -3.26 -19.11
C ALA A 447 17.68 -3.07 -19.31
N ARG A 448 17.14 -2.09 -18.60
CA ARG A 448 15.72 -1.79 -18.61
C ARG A 448 15.50 -0.45 -19.28
N ASN A 449 14.72 -0.45 -20.35
CA ASN A 449 14.05 0.76 -20.78
C ASN A 449 12.54 0.60 -20.59
N SER A 450 11.77 1.59 -20.99
CA SER A 450 10.32 1.60 -20.76
C SER A 450 9.55 0.55 -21.59
N PHE A 451 10.20 -0.17 -22.51
CA PHE A 451 9.55 -1.12 -23.43
C PHE A 451 9.93 -2.57 -23.24
N GLY A 452 11.05 -2.80 -22.59
CA GLY A 452 11.56 -4.13 -22.43
C GLY A 452 12.68 -4.15 -21.41
N LEU A 453 12.83 -5.32 -20.86
CA LEU A 453 13.88 -5.66 -19.94
C LEU A 453 14.64 -6.77 -20.63
N VAL A 454 15.86 -6.47 -21.08
CA VAL A 454 16.78 -7.53 -21.47
C VAL A 454 17.70 -7.81 -20.31
N VAL A 455 17.90 -9.10 -20.13
CA VAL A 455 18.60 -9.65 -19.00
C VAL A 455 19.70 -10.52 -19.55
N THR A 456 20.91 -10.28 -19.08
CA THR A 456 22.03 -11.17 -19.33
C THR A 456 22.63 -11.56 -18.02
N ASN A 457 23.02 -12.82 -17.94
CA ASN A 457 23.67 -13.36 -16.76
C ASN A 457 25.17 -13.43 -17.03
N MET A 458 25.93 -13.18 -15.98
CA MET A 458 27.32 -13.53 -15.90
C MET A 458 27.57 -14.22 -14.57
N PHE A 459 28.53 -15.11 -14.54
CA PHE A 459 29.01 -15.73 -13.33
C PHE A 459 30.30 -15.03 -12.90
N LEU A 460 30.25 -14.34 -11.76
CA LEU A 460 31.47 -13.85 -11.14
C LEU A 460 32.07 -15.01 -10.37
N THR A 461 33.21 -15.51 -10.81
CA THR A 461 33.99 -16.49 -10.07
C THR A 461 34.97 -15.74 -9.18
N VAL A 462 34.73 -15.70 -7.88
CA VAL A 462 35.73 -15.12 -6.98
C VAL A 462 36.78 -16.20 -6.76
N THR A 463 37.84 -16.13 -7.55
CA THR A 463 39.01 -16.97 -7.36
C THR A 463 39.64 -16.56 -6.04
N ALA A 464 39.91 -17.54 -5.18
CA ALA A 464 40.81 -17.32 -4.04
C ALA A 464 42.01 -16.53 -4.54
N ILE A 465 42.46 -15.49 -3.82
CA ILE A 465 43.80 -15.00 -4.13
C ILE A 465 44.71 -16.22 -3.98
N GLN A 466 45.40 -16.62 -5.05
CA GLN A 466 46.44 -17.63 -4.96
C GLN A 466 47.63 -17.14 -4.11
N ASP A 467 47.65 -15.85 -3.77
CA ASP A 467 48.43 -15.32 -2.67
C ASP A 467 47.57 -15.27 -1.40
N ARG A 468 47.72 -16.31 -0.57
CA ARG A 468 47.30 -16.28 0.83
C ARG A 468 47.77 -14.96 1.46
N GLN A 469 46.84 -14.16 1.97
CA GLN A 469 47.23 -13.04 2.83
C GLN A 469 47.53 -13.59 4.23
N ALA A 470 48.51 -13.03 4.93
CA ALA A 470 48.86 -13.48 6.29
C ALA A 470 47.64 -13.57 7.24
N GLY A 471 46.61 -12.73 7.05
CA GLY A 471 45.35 -12.77 7.81
C GLY A 471 44.42 -13.95 7.48
N ASP A 472 44.51 -14.56 6.28
CA ASP A 472 43.67 -15.71 5.90
C ASP A 472 44.05 -16.96 6.70
N ASP A 473 45.35 -17.23 6.90
CA ASP A 473 45.83 -18.34 7.73
C ASP A 473 45.41 -18.18 9.20
N PHE A 474 45.36 -16.94 9.69
CA PHE A 474 44.85 -16.65 11.03
C PHE A 474 43.35 -16.92 11.15
N VAL A 475 42.56 -16.55 10.15
CA VAL A 475 41.10 -16.82 10.12
C VAL A 475 40.85 -18.32 10.00
N GLU A 476 41.54 -19.02 9.10
CA GLU A 476 41.42 -20.47 8.90
C GLU A 476 41.80 -21.26 10.17
N SER A 477 42.93 -20.92 10.81
CA SER A 477 43.31 -21.54 12.08
C SER A 477 42.30 -21.27 13.21
N SER A 478 41.65 -20.11 13.22
CA SER A 478 40.57 -19.78 14.17
C SER A 478 39.29 -20.59 13.89
N ILE A 479 38.99 -20.88 12.61
CA ILE A 479 37.86 -21.73 12.22
C ILE A 479 38.14 -23.19 12.59
N LEU A 480 39.33 -23.71 12.30
CA LEU A 480 39.71 -25.08 12.65
C LEU A 480 39.64 -25.30 14.17
N ASP A 481 40.13 -24.33 14.97
CA ASP A 481 39.99 -24.34 16.43
C ASP A 481 38.51 -24.34 16.85
N ALA A 482 37.67 -23.51 16.22
CA ALA A 482 36.24 -23.48 16.48
C ALA A 482 35.55 -24.81 16.14
N VAL A 483 35.83 -25.41 14.98
CA VAL A 483 35.29 -26.70 14.53
C VAL A 483 35.65 -27.78 15.54
N GLN A 484 36.92 -27.89 15.91
CA GLN A 484 37.39 -28.88 16.88
C GLN A 484 36.70 -28.73 18.24
N ARG A 485 36.61 -27.49 18.75
CA ARG A 485 35.98 -27.18 20.04
C ARG A 485 34.49 -27.46 20.05
N VAL A 486 33.76 -26.96 19.05
CA VAL A 486 32.31 -27.13 18.92
C VAL A 486 31.98 -28.60 18.71
N ASP A 487 32.65 -29.31 17.79
CA ASP A 487 32.39 -30.72 17.54
C ASP A 487 32.74 -31.60 18.73
N SER A 488 33.86 -31.32 19.41
CA SER A 488 34.22 -32.03 20.64
C SER A 488 33.14 -31.86 21.71
N ALA A 489 32.65 -30.64 21.90
CA ALA A 489 31.60 -30.33 22.87
C ALA A 489 30.25 -30.95 22.48
N ILE A 490 29.85 -30.90 21.20
CA ILE A 490 28.64 -31.56 20.70
C ILE A 490 28.76 -33.07 20.86
N ASN A 491 29.87 -33.68 20.48
CA ASN A 491 30.08 -35.13 20.61
C ASN A 491 30.17 -35.56 22.09
N SER A 492 30.70 -34.72 22.96
CA SER A 492 30.63 -34.91 24.42
C SER A 492 29.19 -34.93 24.89
N THR A 493 28.39 -33.93 24.51
CA THR A 493 26.95 -33.87 24.80
C THR A 493 26.21 -35.07 24.23
N ARG A 494 26.40 -35.45 22.97
CA ARG A 494 25.74 -36.61 22.36
C ARG A 494 26.10 -37.91 23.05
N ARG A 495 27.38 -38.12 23.41
CA ARG A 495 27.77 -39.28 24.22
C ARG A 495 27.09 -39.25 25.58
N HIS A 496 27.14 -38.12 26.30
CA HIS A 496 26.53 -37.98 27.61
C HIS A 496 25.01 -38.21 27.59
N LEU A 497 24.32 -37.64 26.60
CA LEU A 497 22.88 -37.76 26.45
C LEU A 497 22.47 -39.15 25.92
N PHE A 498 23.08 -39.68 24.86
CA PHE A 498 22.54 -40.85 24.15
C PHE A 498 23.24 -42.18 24.45
N SER A 499 24.38 -42.20 25.15
CA SER A 499 25.09 -43.47 25.46
C SER A 499 24.64 -44.15 26.76
N GLN A 500 23.94 -43.43 27.64
CA GLN A 500 23.43 -43.93 28.92
C GLN A 500 22.04 -43.35 29.21
N LYS A 501 21.28 -43.97 30.11
CA LYS A 501 20.03 -43.35 30.60
C LYS A 501 20.35 -41.98 31.20
N PRO A 502 19.57 -40.93 30.92
CA PRO A 502 19.80 -39.59 31.45
C PRO A 502 19.83 -39.64 32.99
N HIS A 503 20.98 -39.29 33.58
CA HIS A 503 21.19 -39.36 35.04
C HIS A 503 20.72 -38.09 35.72
N THR A 504 20.90 -36.95 35.06
CA THR A 504 20.34 -35.67 35.48
C THR A 504 19.20 -35.29 34.52
N SER A 505 18.92 -34.01 34.42
CA SER A 505 17.56 -33.54 34.36
C SER A 505 17.41 -32.39 33.41
N SER A 506 18.35 -31.46 33.57
CA SER A 506 19.21 -31.01 32.50
C SER A 506 19.32 -32.01 31.35
N ASP A 507 19.80 -33.22 31.59
CA ASP A 507 20.04 -34.20 30.53
C ASP A 507 18.74 -34.63 29.85
N LEU A 508 17.68 -34.84 30.62
CA LEU A 508 16.35 -35.16 30.10
C LEU A 508 15.76 -34.02 29.27
N LEU A 509 15.77 -32.79 29.81
CA LEU A 509 15.25 -31.61 29.10
C LEU A 509 16.08 -31.31 27.85
N ALA A 510 17.40 -31.45 27.95
CA ALA A 510 18.32 -31.29 26.83
C ALA A 510 18.04 -32.33 25.76
N GLN A 511 17.80 -33.60 26.11
CA GLN A 511 17.37 -34.62 25.15
C GLN A 511 16.02 -34.30 24.53
N PHE A 512 15.05 -33.85 25.32
CA PHE A 512 13.73 -33.45 24.82
C PHE A 512 13.84 -32.33 23.80
N HIS A 513 14.62 -31.30 24.08
CA HIS A 513 14.77 -30.16 23.18
C HIS A 513 15.81 -30.41 22.09
N TYR A 514 16.63 -31.47 22.18
CA TYR A 514 17.68 -31.75 21.23
C TYR A 514 17.06 -31.99 19.84
N PRO A 515 17.47 -31.24 18.80
CA PRO A 515 16.91 -31.41 17.48
C PRO A 515 17.15 -32.83 16.94
N ARG A 516 16.08 -33.49 16.50
CA ARG A 516 16.17 -34.85 15.92
C ARG A 516 16.31 -34.82 14.41
N ASP A 517 15.79 -33.79 13.75
CA ASP A 517 15.94 -33.61 12.32
C ASP A 517 17.42 -33.26 12.01
N PRO A 518 18.12 -34.07 11.21
CA PRO A 518 19.51 -33.83 10.84
C PRO A 518 19.74 -32.46 10.17
N LEU A 519 18.77 -31.93 9.45
CA LEU A 519 18.89 -30.60 8.84
C LEU A 519 18.98 -29.51 9.91
N ILE A 520 18.18 -29.60 10.97
CA ILE A 520 18.22 -28.67 12.10
C ILE A 520 19.56 -28.76 12.81
N VAL A 521 20.06 -29.99 13.04
CA VAL A 521 21.37 -30.24 13.65
C VAL A 521 22.50 -29.65 12.79
N GLU A 522 22.46 -29.85 11.47
CA GLU A 522 23.46 -29.32 10.56
C GLU A 522 23.49 -27.79 10.57
N MET A 523 22.31 -27.15 10.45
CA MET A 523 22.20 -25.69 10.47
C MET A 523 22.62 -25.08 11.80
N ALA A 524 22.22 -25.68 12.92
CA ALA A 524 22.59 -25.21 14.26
C ALA A 524 24.10 -25.36 14.51
N ARG A 525 24.70 -26.50 14.10
CA ARG A 525 26.14 -26.74 14.18
C ARG A 525 26.91 -25.68 13.38
N ALA A 526 26.49 -25.42 12.14
CA ALA A 526 27.11 -24.41 11.31
C ALA A 526 27.06 -23.03 11.98
N GLY A 527 25.91 -22.66 12.55
CA GLY A 527 25.71 -21.41 13.28
C GLY A 527 26.65 -21.28 14.49
N GLU A 528 26.78 -22.33 15.29
CA GLU A 528 27.66 -22.38 16.46
C GLU A 528 29.13 -22.22 16.07
N ILE A 529 29.60 -22.90 15.01
CA ILE A 529 30.97 -22.76 14.50
C ILE A 529 31.21 -21.33 14.03
N PHE A 530 30.31 -20.79 13.19
CA PHE A 530 30.42 -19.44 12.66
C PHE A 530 30.57 -18.40 13.78
N GLU A 531 29.69 -18.45 14.78
CA GLU A 531 29.72 -17.48 15.88
C GLU A 531 30.93 -17.68 16.81
N HIS A 532 31.31 -18.92 17.10
CA HIS A 532 32.45 -19.22 17.95
C HIS A 532 33.77 -18.82 17.27
N THR A 533 33.89 -18.95 15.94
CA THR A 533 35.02 -18.37 15.19
C THR A 533 35.14 -16.86 15.42
N LEU A 534 34.04 -16.11 15.31
CA LEU A 534 34.05 -14.67 15.58
C LEU A 534 34.42 -14.34 17.03
N GLN A 535 34.21 -15.28 17.96
CA GLN A 535 34.66 -15.17 19.34
C GLN A 535 36.16 -15.36 19.48
N LEU A 536 36.70 -16.45 18.93
CA LEU A 536 38.13 -16.74 18.99
C LEU A 536 38.96 -15.63 18.33
N ILE A 537 38.53 -15.12 17.17
CA ILE A 537 39.19 -13.98 16.51
C ILE A 537 39.22 -12.77 17.46
N ARG A 538 38.09 -12.45 18.09
CA ARG A 538 38.00 -11.29 19.00
C ARG A 538 38.85 -11.45 20.25
N GLU A 539 38.89 -12.63 20.84
CA GLU A 539 39.69 -12.93 22.03
C GLU A 539 41.19 -12.86 21.74
N ARG A 540 41.62 -13.39 20.60
CA ARG A 540 43.02 -13.36 20.16
C ARG A 540 43.50 -11.93 19.83
N VAL A 541 42.59 -11.04 19.43
CA VAL A 541 42.89 -9.62 19.21
C VAL A 541 42.88 -8.80 20.52
N LYS A 542 42.46 -9.37 21.67
CA LYS A 542 42.17 -8.63 22.89
C LYS A 542 43.37 -8.44 23.83
N GLN A 543 44.20 -7.44 23.53
CA GLN A 543 44.90 -6.54 24.46
C GLN A 543 45.11 -5.13 23.85
N GLY A 544 44.24 -4.74 22.90
CA GLY A 544 44.23 -3.37 22.37
C GLY A 544 45.31 -3.03 21.33
N LEU A 545 45.98 -4.01 20.70
CA LEU A 545 47.27 -3.76 20.03
C LEU A 545 47.45 -4.26 18.59
N THR A 546 46.45 -4.87 17.93
CA THR A 546 46.62 -5.62 16.66
C THR A 546 47.31 -6.97 16.85
N VAL A 547 47.20 -7.86 15.85
CA VAL A 547 48.02 -9.08 15.74
C VAL A 547 48.99 -8.85 14.59
N ASP A 548 50.29 -8.86 14.87
CA ASP A 548 51.32 -8.81 13.83
C ASP A 548 51.46 -10.20 13.19
N LEU A 549 51.15 -10.28 11.90
CA LEU A 549 51.35 -11.46 11.07
C LEU A 549 52.27 -11.07 9.93
N GLU A 550 53.48 -11.61 9.93
CA GLU A 550 54.50 -11.37 8.89
C GLU A 550 54.87 -9.88 8.71
N GLY A 551 54.89 -9.10 9.80
CA GLY A 551 55.24 -7.67 9.79
C GLY A 551 54.06 -6.75 9.42
N LYS A 552 52.83 -7.25 9.45
CA LYS A 552 51.59 -6.49 9.21
C LYS A 552 50.65 -6.62 10.40
N GLU A 553 50.26 -5.47 10.94
CA GLU A 553 49.30 -5.36 12.06
C GLU A 553 47.85 -5.51 11.58
N PHE A 554 47.14 -6.53 12.10
CA PHE A 554 45.72 -6.76 11.83
C PHE A 554 44.84 -6.45 13.06
N ARG A 555 43.80 -5.61 12.89
CA ARG A 555 42.78 -5.36 13.93
C ARG A 555 41.59 -6.30 13.74
N TYR A 556 40.71 -6.34 14.75
CA TYR A 556 39.51 -7.19 14.72
C TYR A 556 38.68 -6.95 13.45
N ASN A 557 38.42 -5.68 13.11
CA ASN A 557 37.63 -5.31 11.94
C ASN A 557 38.28 -5.73 10.61
N ASP A 558 39.61 -5.82 10.55
CA ASP A 558 40.33 -6.25 9.36
C ASP A 558 40.14 -7.77 9.13
N LEU A 559 40.09 -8.55 10.23
CA LEU A 559 39.92 -10.01 10.25
C LEU A 559 38.44 -10.47 10.21
N VAL A 560 37.49 -9.54 10.34
CA VAL A 560 36.06 -9.78 10.10
C VAL A 560 35.54 -8.91 8.95
N SER A 561 36.42 -8.57 8.01
CA SER A 561 36.07 -7.92 6.75
C SER A 561 35.04 -8.76 5.96
N PRO A 562 34.31 -8.16 5.00
CA PRO A 562 33.42 -8.91 4.11
C PRO A 562 34.09 -10.16 3.56
N ARG A 563 35.33 -10.07 3.06
CA ARG A 563 36.15 -11.23 2.65
C ARG A 563 36.25 -12.32 3.72
N SER A 564 36.78 -11.99 4.90
CA SER A 564 37.06 -13.00 5.94
C SER A 564 35.77 -13.63 6.46
N LEU A 565 34.67 -12.89 6.59
CA LEU A 565 33.36 -13.46 6.97
C LEU A 565 32.83 -14.49 5.98
N SER A 566 33.25 -14.38 4.73
CA SER A 566 32.84 -15.25 3.65
C SER A 566 33.61 -16.55 3.67
N LEU A 567 34.91 -16.45 3.96
CA LEU A 567 35.75 -17.59 4.28
C LEU A 567 35.18 -18.33 5.51
N ILE A 568 34.85 -17.60 6.59
CA ILE A 568 34.21 -18.16 7.79
C ILE A 568 32.87 -18.81 7.44
N ALA A 569 32.01 -18.15 6.67
CA ALA A 569 30.71 -18.65 6.22
C ALA A 569 30.83 -19.97 5.44
N ASN A 570 31.73 -20.03 4.47
CA ASN A 570 31.94 -21.21 3.65
C ASN A 570 32.50 -22.39 4.48
N LEU A 571 33.57 -22.15 5.24
CA LEU A 571 34.24 -23.20 6.01
C LEU A 571 33.44 -23.69 7.23
N SER A 572 32.56 -22.86 7.79
CA SER A 572 31.64 -23.28 8.86
C SER A 572 30.40 -24.02 8.36
N GLY A 573 30.10 -23.98 7.05
CA GLY A 573 28.84 -24.44 6.49
C GLY A 573 27.69 -23.43 6.57
N CYS A 574 27.89 -22.27 7.20
CA CYS A 574 26.94 -21.16 7.17
C CYS A 574 27.04 -20.37 5.86
N THR A 575 26.75 -21.02 4.72
CA THR A 575 26.63 -20.31 3.44
C THR A 575 25.63 -19.17 3.58
N ALA A 576 25.97 -17.99 3.08
CA ALA A 576 25.32 -16.72 3.39
C ALA A 576 23.81 -16.66 3.04
N ARG A 577 23.29 -17.65 2.32
CA ARG A 577 21.91 -17.72 1.84
C ARG A 577 21.46 -19.17 1.91
N ARG A 578 20.47 -19.48 2.74
CA ARG A 578 19.69 -20.71 2.57
C ARG A 578 19.23 -20.75 1.10
N PRO A 579 19.32 -21.88 0.39
CA PRO A 579 18.82 -21.99 -0.97
C PRO A 579 17.38 -21.47 -1.03
N LEU A 580 17.09 -20.57 -1.97
CA LEU A 580 15.73 -20.09 -2.16
C LEU A 580 14.85 -21.30 -2.51
N PRO A 581 13.70 -21.47 -1.84
CA PRO A 581 12.83 -22.61 -2.11
C PRO A 581 12.27 -22.50 -3.53
N ASN A 582 12.15 -23.64 -4.20
CA ASN A 582 11.63 -23.72 -5.55
C ASN A 582 10.09 -23.67 -5.52
N CYS A 583 9.51 -22.50 -5.78
CA CYS A 583 8.05 -22.33 -5.86
C CYS A 583 7.47 -22.58 -7.27
N SER A 584 8.18 -23.34 -8.13
CA SER A 584 7.82 -23.52 -9.55
C SER A 584 6.71 -24.55 -9.81
N ASP A 585 6.15 -25.18 -8.78
CA ASP A 585 4.91 -25.95 -8.89
C ASP A 585 3.71 -25.05 -8.52
N PRO A 586 3.17 -24.26 -9.48
CA PRO A 586 2.06 -23.38 -9.20
C PRO A 586 0.78 -24.15 -8.89
N CYS A 587 0.60 -25.38 -9.40
CA CYS A 587 -0.64 -26.13 -9.17
C CYS A 587 -0.68 -26.65 -7.72
N PHE A 588 0.44 -27.12 -7.14
CA PHE A 588 0.51 -27.41 -5.70
C PHE A 588 0.42 -26.13 -4.85
N HIS A 589 1.26 -25.14 -5.11
CA HIS A 589 1.33 -23.92 -4.29
C HIS A 589 0.11 -23.00 -4.46
N ALA A 590 -0.75 -23.19 -5.46
CA ALA A 590 -2.05 -22.53 -5.53
C ALA A 590 -3.04 -23.10 -4.50
N LYS A 591 -2.94 -24.40 -4.16
CA LYS A 591 -3.96 -25.11 -3.41
C LYS A 591 -3.55 -25.49 -1.99
N TYR A 592 -2.28 -25.85 -1.79
CA TYR A 592 -1.76 -26.43 -0.56
C TYR A 592 -0.50 -25.73 -0.05
N ARG A 593 -0.32 -25.78 1.28
CA ARG A 593 0.86 -25.26 1.97
C ARG A 593 2.04 -26.22 1.81
N ALA A 594 3.24 -25.68 1.62
CA ALA A 594 4.46 -26.46 1.84
C ALA A 594 4.54 -26.93 3.30
N HIS A 595 5.28 -28.00 3.57
CA HIS A 595 5.41 -28.56 4.92
C HIS A 595 6.25 -27.66 5.83
N ASP A 596 7.25 -26.97 5.28
CA ASP A 596 8.11 -26.03 6.02
C ASP A 596 7.62 -24.58 5.96
N GLY A 597 6.41 -24.34 5.44
CA GLY A 597 5.83 -23.01 5.30
C GLY A 597 6.40 -22.15 4.17
N THR A 598 7.36 -22.67 3.39
CA THR A 598 7.89 -21.94 2.22
C THR A 598 6.82 -21.70 1.15
N CYS A 599 7.07 -20.72 0.29
CA CYS A 599 6.20 -20.36 -0.83
C CYS A 599 4.78 -19.90 -0.43
N ASN A 600 4.52 -19.63 0.86
CA ASN A 600 3.30 -18.92 1.27
C ASN A 600 3.30 -17.51 0.68
N ASN A 601 4.37 -16.74 0.93
CA ASN A 601 4.61 -15.49 0.25
C ASN A 601 5.42 -15.73 -1.03
N LEU A 602 4.87 -15.43 -2.20
CA LEU A 602 5.52 -15.71 -3.48
C LEU A 602 6.67 -14.73 -3.81
N GLN A 603 6.68 -13.54 -3.20
CA GLN A 603 7.75 -12.54 -3.39
C GLN A 603 8.90 -12.75 -2.41
N GLN A 604 8.59 -13.23 -1.21
CA GLN A 604 9.54 -13.53 -0.14
C GLN A 604 9.32 -14.96 0.38
N PRO A 605 9.75 -15.99 -0.38
CA PRO A 605 9.36 -17.39 -0.14
C PRO A 605 9.72 -18.00 1.21
N THR A 606 10.59 -17.36 1.99
CA THR A 606 11.03 -17.80 3.31
C THR A 606 10.34 -17.09 4.46
N TRP A 607 9.49 -16.08 4.20
CA TRP A 607 8.73 -15.42 5.27
C TRP A 607 7.78 -16.41 5.94
N GLY A 608 7.90 -16.52 7.26
CA GLY A 608 7.13 -17.47 8.06
C GLY A 608 7.50 -18.94 7.88
N ALA A 609 8.56 -19.26 7.10
CA ALA A 609 9.03 -20.62 6.95
C ALA A 609 9.78 -21.11 8.21
N ALA A 610 9.69 -22.41 8.50
CA ALA A 610 10.51 -23.06 9.51
C ALA A 610 12.01 -22.91 9.19
N LEU A 611 12.86 -22.95 10.20
CA LEU A 611 14.32 -22.78 10.11
C LEU A 611 14.74 -21.43 9.52
N THR A 612 14.03 -20.38 9.92
CA THR A 612 14.37 -18.98 9.63
C THR A 612 14.52 -18.19 10.93
N ALA A 613 15.18 -17.03 10.87
CA ALA A 613 15.33 -16.17 12.03
C ALA A 613 13.97 -15.60 12.47
N PHE A 614 13.76 -15.46 13.77
CA PHE A 614 12.60 -14.73 14.29
C PHE A 614 12.56 -13.29 13.75
N ALA A 615 11.37 -12.77 13.48
CA ALA A 615 11.17 -11.37 13.15
C ALA A 615 11.46 -10.46 14.36
N ARG A 616 11.88 -9.21 14.11
CA ARG A 616 12.16 -8.20 15.14
C ARG A 616 11.21 -7.00 14.99
N LEU A 617 10.63 -6.56 16.11
CA LEU A 617 9.94 -5.25 16.18
C LEU A 617 10.92 -4.12 16.50
N LEU A 618 11.92 -4.42 17.33
CA LEU A 618 12.92 -3.50 17.84
C LEU A 618 14.30 -4.12 17.64
N GLN A 619 15.33 -3.27 17.53
CA GLN A 619 16.72 -3.71 17.39
C GLN A 619 17.16 -4.54 18.60
N PRO A 620 17.98 -5.59 18.43
CA PRO A 620 18.45 -6.42 19.54
C PRO A 620 19.28 -5.61 20.55
N ALA A 621 19.02 -5.81 21.84
CA ALA A 621 19.73 -5.17 22.94
C ALA A 621 20.74 -6.13 23.57
N TYR A 622 21.91 -6.27 22.95
CA TYR A 622 23.07 -6.98 23.51
C TYR A 622 24.03 -6.03 24.23
N GLN A 623 24.73 -6.53 25.25
CA GLN A 623 25.64 -5.74 26.08
C GLN A 623 26.85 -5.19 25.31
N ASP A 624 27.34 -5.94 24.32
CA ASP A 624 28.40 -5.50 23.41
C ASP A 624 27.86 -5.04 22.05
N GLY A 625 26.54 -4.83 21.95
CA GLY A 625 25.84 -4.48 20.70
C GLY A 625 25.72 -5.62 19.69
N ILE A 626 26.33 -6.79 19.93
CA ILE A 626 26.47 -7.85 18.93
C ILE A 626 25.85 -9.16 19.42
N ARG A 627 26.30 -9.70 20.55
CA ARG A 627 25.90 -11.06 20.97
C ARG A 627 25.97 -11.33 22.47
N ALA A 628 26.71 -10.53 23.23
CA ALA A 628 26.91 -10.75 24.66
C ALA A 628 25.59 -10.43 25.38
N PRO A 629 24.94 -11.41 26.03
CA PRO A 629 23.68 -11.17 26.73
C PRO A 629 23.79 -10.03 27.75
N ARG A 630 22.70 -9.28 27.98
CA ARG A 630 22.67 -8.27 29.05
C ARG A 630 22.75 -8.94 30.42
N GLY A 631 23.42 -8.28 31.37
CA GLY A 631 23.57 -8.76 32.75
C GLY A 631 24.84 -9.56 33.01
N LEU A 632 25.80 -9.58 32.06
CA LEU A 632 27.16 -10.06 32.31
C LEU A 632 27.93 -9.02 33.14
N ARG A 633 28.72 -9.45 34.14
CA ARG A 633 29.59 -8.55 34.91
C ARG A 633 30.60 -7.86 33.99
N LEU A 634 30.56 -6.52 33.95
CA LEU A 634 31.54 -5.68 33.25
C LEU A 634 32.73 -5.33 34.17
N PRO A 635 33.87 -4.88 33.59
CA PRO A 635 34.96 -4.27 34.34
C PRO A 635 34.49 -3.08 35.19
N VAL A 636 35.23 -2.78 36.25
CA VAL A 636 34.92 -1.73 37.24
C VAL A 636 34.69 -0.38 36.55
N GLY A 637 33.50 0.22 36.70
CA GLY A 637 33.17 1.57 36.21
C GLY A 637 31.88 1.72 35.38
N SER A 638 31.23 0.63 34.96
CA SER A 638 29.97 0.67 34.19
C SER A 638 28.70 0.56 35.07
N ARG A 639 27.53 0.93 34.50
CA ARG A 639 26.17 0.89 35.10
C ARG A 639 25.93 -0.33 36.02
N GLN A 640 25.04 -0.15 37.02
CA GLN A 640 24.65 -1.23 37.94
C GLN A 640 24.31 -2.52 37.18
N PRO A 641 24.80 -3.70 37.63
CA PRO A 641 24.50 -4.96 36.98
C PRO A 641 23.01 -5.30 37.11
N LEU A 642 22.39 -5.83 36.03
CA LEU A 642 21.01 -6.31 36.06
C LEU A 642 20.80 -7.34 37.18
N PRO A 643 19.60 -7.41 37.81
CA PRO A 643 19.34 -8.37 38.86
C PRO A 643 19.44 -9.81 38.33
N PRO A 644 19.90 -10.78 39.15
CA PRO A 644 19.86 -12.19 38.78
C PRO A 644 18.42 -12.64 38.44
N PRO A 645 18.18 -13.37 37.33
CA PRO A 645 16.84 -13.80 36.93
C PRO A 645 16.11 -14.57 38.03
N ARG A 646 16.83 -15.43 38.76
CA ARG A 646 16.29 -16.19 39.89
C ARG A 646 15.86 -15.28 41.05
N LEU A 647 16.58 -14.20 41.31
CA LEU A 647 16.18 -13.22 42.32
C LEU A 647 14.88 -12.53 41.90
N VAL A 648 14.77 -12.11 40.63
CA VAL A 648 13.53 -11.53 40.09
C VAL A 648 12.39 -12.52 40.26
N ALA A 649 12.54 -13.75 39.79
CA ALA A 649 11.50 -14.78 39.85
C ALA A 649 11.03 -15.10 41.28
N THR A 650 11.97 -15.25 42.23
CA THR A 650 11.65 -15.55 43.64
C THR A 650 10.90 -14.43 44.36
N VAL A 651 11.11 -13.17 43.98
CA VAL A 651 10.31 -12.04 44.50
C VAL A 651 8.84 -12.15 44.09
N TRP A 652 8.54 -12.76 42.94
CA TRP A 652 7.18 -12.93 42.42
C TRP A 652 6.54 -14.31 42.70
N ALA A 653 7.30 -15.27 43.24
CA ALA A 653 6.92 -16.70 43.32
C ALA A 653 6.21 -17.15 44.62
N ARG A 654 5.42 -16.30 45.28
CA ARG A 654 4.87 -16.60 46.63
C ARG A 654 3.37 -16.87 46.68
N ALA A 655 2.83 -17.71 45.80
CA ALA A 655 1.42 -18.12 45.91
C ALA A 655 1.26 -19.33 46.85
N ALA A 656 0.63 -19.13 48.03
CA ALA A 656 0.16 -20.24 48.87
C ALA A 656 -1.21 -20.79 48.43
N ALA A 657 -1.97 -20.00 47.66
CA ALA A 657 -3.31 -20.34 47.16
C ALA A 657 -3.48 -19.92 45.69
N VAL A 658 -4.31 -20.66 44.94
CA VAL A 658 -4.67 -20.37 43.56
C VAL A 658 -5.99 -19.63 43.52
N THR A 659 -6.02 -18.46 42.90
CA THR A 659 -7.29 -17.75 42.61
C THR A 659 -7.90 -18.34 41.34
N PRO A 660 -9.12 -18.90 41.38
CA PRO A 660 -9.80 -19.37 40.18
C PRO A 660 -10.28 -18.20 39.30
N ASP A 661 -10.24 -18.39 37.99
CA ASP A 661 -10.92 -17.54 37.01
C ASP A 661 -12.34 -18.06 36.84
N HIS A 662 -13.32 -17.32 37.34
CA HIS A 662 -14.72 -17.72 37.30
C HIS A 662 -15.36 -17.59 35.91
N SER A 663 -14.70 -16.95 34.95
CA SER A 663 -15.24 -16.79 33.60
C SER A 663 -14.78 -17.88 32.64
N TYR A 664 -13.56 -18.40 32.82
CA TYR A 664 -12.92 -19.26 31.81
C TYR A 664 -12.42 -20.59 32.37
N THR A 665 -12.42 -21.59 31.51
CA THR A 665 -11.94 -22.94 31.80
C THR A 665 -10.43 -23.03 31.56
N ARG A 666 -9.82 -24.10 32.04
CA ARG A 666 -8.39 -24.38 31.79
C ARG A 666 -8.06 -24.68 30.34
N MET A 667 -9.08 -24.94 29.52
CA MET A 667 -8.92 -25.07 28.08
C MET A 667 -8.34 -23.79 27.47
N LEU A 668 -8.64 -22.61 28.04
CA LEU A 668 -8.07 -21.34 27.58
C LEU A 668 -6.54 -21.34 27.62
N MET A 669 -5.94 -21.80 28.72
CA MET A 669 -4.48 -21.87 28.85
C MET A 669 -3.90 -22.96 27.95
N HIS A 670 -4.49 -24.16 27.94
CA HIS A 670 -3.95 -25.30 27.20
C HIS A 670 -4.09 -25.16 25.68
N TRP A 671 -5.12 -24.46 25.19
CA TRP A 671 -5.19 -24.09 23.78
C TRP A 671 -4.06 -23.14 23.40
N GLY A 672 -3.79 -22.12 24.22
CA GLY A 672 -2.65 -21.24 24.03
C GLY A 672 -1.32 -21.99 23.98
N TRP A 673 -1.13 -22.96 24.88
CA TRP A 673 0.06 -23.81 24.92
C TRP A 673 0.18 -24.73 23.68
N PHE A 674 -0.92 -25.38 23.28
CA PHE A 674 -0.97 -26.20 22.07
C PHE A 674 -0.68 -25.37 20.81
N LEU A 675 -1.26 -24.17 20.72
CA LEU A 675 -1.06 -23.22 19.63
C LEU A 675 0.36 -22.66 19.57
N GLU A 676 0.97 -22.36 20.72
CA GLU A 676 2.39 -21.95 20.78
C GLU A 676 3.29 -22.98 20.10
N HIS A 677 3.01 -24.27 20.26
CA HIS A 677 3.80 -25.33 19.65
C HIS A 677 3.62 -25.43 18.12
N ASP A 678 2.56 -24.84 17.57
CA ASP A 678 2.34 -24.69 16.12
C ASP A 678 3.11 -23.48 15.55
N LEU A 679 3.35 -22.46 16.37
CA LEU A 679 3.91 -21.18 15.93
C LEU A 679 5.42 -21.08 16.13
N ASP A 680 5.91 -21.52 17.29
CA ASP A 680 7.30 -21.33 17.63
C ASP A 680 7.96 -22.46 18.41
N HIS A 681 9.23 -22.63 18.09
CA HIS A 681 10.17 -23.42 18.83
C HIS A 681 11.56 -22.88 18.54
N THR A 682 12.26 -22.42 19.57
CA THR A 682 13.64 -21.96 19.38
C THR A 682 14.59 -23.16 19.35
N VAL A 683 15.50 -23.19 18.37
CA VAL A 683 16.57 -24.20 18.31
C VAL A 683 17.52 -24.03 19.51
N PRO A 684 17.67 -25.01 20.41
CA PRO A 684 18.62 -24.92 21.52
C PRO A 684 20.05 -25.17 21.07
N ALA A 685 21.04 -24.76 21.88
CA ALA A 685 22.42 -25.16 21.66
C ALA A 685 22.56 -26.69 21.56
N LEU A 686 23.35 -27.14 20.58
CA LEU A 686 23.63 -28.57 20.37
C LEU A 686 24.59 -29.12 21.42
N SER A 687 25.33 -28.25 22.10
CA SER A 687 26.17 -28.63 23.23
C SER A 687 25.66 -28.08 24.56
N THR A 688 25.75 -28.92 25.58
CA THR A 688 25.60 -28.60 27.00
C THR A 688 26.95 -28.59 27.72
N ALA A 689 28.05 -28.56 26.97
CA ALA A 689 29.42 -28.44 27.44
C ALA A 689 30.06 -27.18 26.85
N ARG A 690 30.95 -26.52 27.61
CA ARG A 690 31.66 -25.33 27.15
C ARG A 690 32.47 -25.66 25.90
N PHE A 691 32.41 -24.79 24.89
CA PHE A 691 33.29 -24.89 23.72
C PHE A 691 34.76 -24.71 24.09
N SER A 692 35.06 -23.94 25.14
CA SER A 692 36.44 -23.66 25.55
C SER A 692 37.23 -24.89 26.00
N ASP A 693 36.61 -25.80 26.76
CA ASP A 693 37.31 -26.91 27.45
C ASP A 693 36.47 -28.18 27.65
N GLY A 694 35.27 -28.26 27.09
CA GLY A 694 34.40 -29.43 27.17
C GLY A 694 33.78 -29.68 28.55
N ARG A 695 33.95 -28.80 29.54
CA ARG A 695 33.31 -28.98 30.85
C ARG A 695 31.79 -28.78 30.74
N PRO A 696 30.96 -29.66 31.35
CA PRO A 696 29.51 -29.53 31.31
C PRO A 696 29.01 -28.24 31.95
N CYS A 697 28.06 -27.57 31.30
CA CYS A 697 27.40 -26.36 31.80
C CYS A 697 26.70 -26.55 33.16
N SER A 698 26.38 -27.80 33.53
CA SER A 698 25.81 -28.17 34.83
C SER A 698 26.82 -28.10 35.97
N SER A 699 28.13 -28.08 35.66
CA SER A 699 29.24 -28.14 36.62
C SER A 699 30.02 -26.83 36.75
N VAL A 700 29.71 -25.83 35.92
CA VAL A 700 30.41 -24.55 35.86
C VAL A 700 29.43 -23.38 35.99
N CYS A 701 29.86 -22.32 36.67
CA CYS A 701 29.07 -21.09 36.83
C CYS A 701 29.67 -19.88 36.09
N THR A 702 30.43 -20.15 35.03
CA THR A 702 31.04 -19.14 34.17
C THR A 702 30.23 -18.98 32.88
N ASN A 703 30.23 -17.76 32.34
CA ASN A 703 29.48 -17.40 31.14
C ASN A 703 30.33 -17.64 29.89
N ASP A 704 30.63 -18.91 29.65
CA ASP A 704 31.42 -19.36 28.50
C ASP A 704 30.52 -20.15 27.55
N PRO A 705 30.39 -19.74 26.27
CA PRO A 705 29.47 -20.39 25.34
C PRO A 705 29.64 -21.91 25.24
N PRO A 706 28.53 -22.65 25.12
CA PRO A 706 27.15 -22.18 25.08
C PRO A 706 26.52 -21.95 26.48
N CYS A 707 27.29 -22.09 27.57
CA CYS A 707 26.79 -21.96 28.92
C CYS A 707 26.48 -20.50 29.27
N PHE A 708 25.30 -20.26 29.83
CA PHE A 708 24.89 -18.96 30.37
C PHE A 708 24.10 -19.13 31.69
N PRO A 709 24.75 -19.67 32.74
CA PRO A 709 24.08 -20.16 33.95
C PRO A 709 23.44 -19.03 34.78
N MET A 710 22.35 -19.36 35.50
CA MET A 710 21.64 -18.42 36.37
C MET A 710 22.20 -18.49 37.80
N ASN A 711 22.76 -17.38 38.30
CA ASN A 711 23.35 -17.33 39.64
C ASN A 711 22.30 -17.44 40.76
N THR A 712 22.59 -18.27 41.79
CA THR A 712 21.72 -18.59 42.94
C THR A 712 22.29 -18.13 44.29
N ARG A 713 23.28 -17.23 44.33
CA ARG A 713 23.99 -16.75 45.55
C ARG A 713 23.11 -16.18 46.69
N HIS A 714 21.81 -16.02 46.51
CA HIS A 714 20.86 -15.65 47.57
C HIS A 714 20.13 -16.90 48.08
N ALA A 715 19.73 -16.96 49.34
CA ALA A 715 19.04 -18.12 49.93
C ALA A 715 17.94 -18.67 49.01
N ASP A 716 18.23 -19.76 48.28
CA ASP A 716 17.35 -20.30 47.25
C ASP A 716 16.23 -21.11 47.93
N PRO A 717 14.94 -20.79 47.68
CA PRO A 717 13.83 -21.50 48.30
C PRO A 717 13.79 -23.02 48.04
N ARG A 718 14.50 -23.53 47.03
CA ARG A 718 14.61 -24.97 46.75
C ARG A 718 15.50 -25.72 47.76
N GLY A 719 16.23 -25.02 48.63
CA GLY A 719 17.17 -25.64 49.59
C GLY A 719 18.44 -26.21 48.95
N THR A 720 18.74 -25.84 47.70
CA THR A 720 19.92 -26.33 46.96
C THR A 720 21.16 -25.49 47.28
N HIS A 721 22.28 -26.15 47.55
CA HIS A 721 23.59 -25.49 47.77
C HIS A 721 24.35 -25.19 46.46
N ALA A 722 23.76 -25.49 45.30
CA ALA A 722 24.39 -25.24 44.01
C ALA A 722 24.56 -23.73 43.76
N PRO A 723 25.75 -23.25 43.33
CA PRO A 723 26.04 -21.82 43.15
C PRO A 723 25.41 -21.19 41.90
N CYS A 724 24.88 -21.99 40.98
CA CYS A 724 24.09 -21.55 39.83
C CYS A 724 23.15 -22.65 39.32
N MET A 725 22.17 -22.27 38.49
CA MET A 725 21.32 -23.17 37.73
C MET A 725 21.82 -23.26 36.29
N LEU A 726 21.75 -24.47 35.73
CA LEU A 726 22.05 -24.70 34.33
C LEU A 726 21.17 -23.86 33.41
N PHE A 727 21.81 -23.28 32.40
CA PHE A 727 21.15 -22.72 31.22
C PHE A 727 22.14 -22.71 30.06
N ALA A 728 21.69 -23.17 28.89
CA ALA A 728 22.43 -23.08 27.64
C ALA A 728 21.73 -22.11 26.69
N ARG A 729 22.52 -21.33 25.96
CA ARG A 729 22.02 -20.37 24.97
C ARG A 729 21.29 -21.08 23.83
N SER A 730 20.40 -20.36 23.14
CA SER A 730 19.74 -20.83 21.92
C SER A 730 20.71 -20.78 20.74
N SER A 731 20.73 -21.73 19.81
CA SER A 731 21.65 -21.68 18.65
C SER A 731 21.44 -20.42 17.81
N PRO A 732 22.51 -19.83 17.27
CA PRO A 732 22.42 -18.62 16.46
C PRO A 732 21.97 -18.96 15.03
N ALA A 733 21.22 -18.05 14.40
CA ALA A 733 20.97 -18.12 12.96
C ALA A 733 22.27 -17.86 12.19
N CYS A 734 22.53 -18.66 11.15
CA CYS A 734 23.62 -18.38 10.21
C CYS A 734 23.52 -16.94 9.67
N ALA A 735 24.67 -16.33 9.44
CA ALA A 735 24.80 -14.94 8.97
C ALA A 735 24.36 -13.83 9.95
N SER A 736 23.87 -14.15 11.15
CA SER A 736 23.82 -13.19 12.26
C SER A 736 25.24 -12.89 12.77
N GLY A 737 25.51 -11.70 13.32
CA GLY A 737 26.87 -11.36 13.77
C GLY A 737 27.82 -10.80 12.70
N ARG A 738 27.35 -10.39 11.50
CA ARG A 738 28.19 -9.88 10.39
C ARG A 738 28.18 -8.35 10.27
N PRO A 739 29.27 -7.64 9.91
CA PRO A 739 29.20 -6.22 9.54
C PRO A 739 28.11 -5.92 8.50
N SER A 740 27.30 -4.90 8.79
CA SER A 740 26.37 -4.25 7.90
C SER A 740 27.16 -3.35 6.94
N THR A 741 26.89 -3.48 5.65
CA THR A 741 27.49 -2.68 4.59
C THR A 741 26.84 -1.30 4.43
N THR A 742 25.79 -1.02 5.22
CA THR A 742 24.96 0.21 5.13
C THR A 742 25.04 1.08 6.37
N VAL A 743 25.54 0.52 7.48
CA VAL A 743 25.66 1.16 8.79
C VAL A 743 26.94 0.58 9.36
N ASP A 744 27.94 1.38 9.73
CA ASP A 744 29.21 0.97 10.36
C ASP A 744 29.00 0.16 11.67
N SER A 745 28.41 -1.03 11.59
CA SER A 745 27.84 -1.81 12.69
C SER A 745 27.77 -3.28 12.31
N VAL A 746 27.79 -4.19 13.27
CA VAL A 746 27.69 -5.64 13.07
C VAL A 746 26.24 -6.07 13.36
N TYR A 747 25.59 -6.80 12.43
CA TYR A 747 24.29 -7.46 12.65
C TYR A 747 24.35 -8.21 13.98
N ALA A 748 23.40 -7.95 14.87
CA ALA A 748 23.34 -8.66 16.13
C ALA A 748 22.99 -10.16 15.95
N ARG A 749 23.30 -10.97 16.95
CA ARG A 749 22.95 -12.39 17.01
C ARG A 749 21.43 -12.56 16.91
N GLU A 750 20.99 -13.45 16.03
CA GLU A 750 19.58 -13.82 15.87
C GLU A 750 19.35 -15.29 16.21
N GLN A 751 18.11 -15.64 16.55
CA GLN A 751 17.71 -17.00 16.92
C GLN A 751 16.78 -17.59 15.86
N ILE A 752 16.81 -18.91 15.74
CA ILE A 752 16.09 -19.67 14.71
C ILE A 752 14.77 -20.18 15.29
N ASN A 753 13.68 -19.98 14.54
CA ASN A 753 12.43 -20.72 14.76
C ASN A 753 12.47 -22.03 13.97
N GLN A 754 12.28 -23.18 14.62
CA GLN A 754 12.19 -24.48 13.93
C GLN A 754 10.77 -24.89 13.53
N GLN A 755 9.74 -24.12 13.90
CA GLN A 755 8.37 -24.30 13.42
C GLN A 755 8.01 -23.33 12.30
N THR A 756 7.00 -23.66 11.50
CA THR A 756 6.37 -22.66 10.62
C THR A 756 5.74 -21.57 11.48
N ALA A 757 5.61 -20.35 10.95
CA ALA A 757 4.97 -19.27 11.68
C ALA A 757 3.43 -19.32 11.56
N TYR A 758 2.89 -20.14 10.68
CA TYR A 758 1.47 -20.14 10.35
C TYR A 758 0.68 -20.97 11.35
N ILE A 759 -0.61 -20.66 11.54
CA ILE A 759 -1.52 -21.60 12.19
C ILE A 759 -1.95 -22.61 11.13
N ASP A 760 -1.14 -23.65 10.96
CA ASP A 760 -1.33 -24.68 9.92
C ASP A 760 -1.22 -26.11 10.44
N GLY A 761 -1.14 -26.27 11.76
CA GLY A 761 -1.05 -27.57 12.42
C GLY A 761 0.30 -28.24 12.23
N SER A 762 1.39 -27.49 12.02
CA SER A 762 2.76 -28.00 12.00
C SER A 762 3.08 -28.85 13.24
N ASN A 763 2.50 -28.53 14.39
CA ASN A 763 2.60 -29.33 15.62
C ASN A 763 1.91 -30.73 15.52
N ILE A 764 1.04 -30.93 14.54
CA ILE A 764 0.39 -32.21 14.18
C ILE A 764 1.12 -32.86 13.00
N TYR A 765 1.51 -32.06 11.98
CA TYR A 765 1.95 -32.53 10.67
C TYR A 765 3.47 -32.51 10.43
N GLY A 766 4.24 -31.95 11.35
CA GLY A 766 5.67 -31.67 11.19
C GLY A 766 5.93 -30.36 10.43
N SER A 767 7.15 -29.84 10.58
CA SER A 767 7.63 -28.63 9.91
C SER A 767 8.63 -28.91 8.78
N SER A 768 8.74 -30.18 8.37
CA SER A 768 9.49 -30.61 7.19
C SER A 768 8.78 -31.74 6.47
N GLU A 769 9.06 -31.90 5.18
CA GLU A 769 8.56 -33.03 4.38
C GLU A 769 8.92 -34.37 5.03
N ARG A 770 10.14 -34.47 5.58
CA ARG A 770 10.64 -35.69 6.23
C ARG A 770 9.84 -36.02 7.49
N GLU A 771 9.58 -35.04 8.35
CA GLU A 771 8.76 -35.23 9.56
C GLU A 771 7.34 -35.63 9.17
N SER A 772 6.76 -34.96 8.18
CA SER A 772 5.42 -35.26 7.68
C SER A 772 5.32 -36.70 7.16
N GLN A 773 6.26 -37.15 6.34
CA GLN A 773 6.30 -38.52 5.83
C GLN A 773 6.42 -39.56 6.94
N ALA A 774 7.18 -39.28 8.00
CA ALA A 774 7.32 -40.17 9.15
C ALA A 774 6.01 -40.36 9.95
N LEU A 775 5.12 -39.35 9.89
CA LEU A 775 3.82 -39.31 10.57
C LEU A 775 2.69 -39.90 9.73
N ARG A 776 2.82 -39.97 8.40
CA ARG A 776 1.81 -40.51 7.48
C ARG A 776 1.84 -42.02 7.44
N ASP A 777 0.67 -42.65 7.30
CA ASP A 777 0.58 -44.10 7.14
C ASP A 777 0.88 -44.49 5.69
N PRO A 778 2.04 -45.11 5.38
CA PRO A 778 2.37 -45.49 4.01
C PRO A 778 1.62 -46.76 3.58
N SER A 779 1.04 -47.52 4.51
CA SER A 779 0.43 -48.82 4.24
C SER A 779 -0.99 -48.73 3.69
N VAL A 780 -1.64 -47.57 3.85
CA VAL A 780 -3.03 -47.35 3.42
C VAL A 780 -3.09 -46.05 2.59
N PRO A 781 -3.38 -46.10 1.28
CA PRO A 781 -3.46 -44.91 0.43
C PRO A 781 -4.76 -44.12 0.64
N ARG A 782 -5.19 -43.95 1.90
CA ARG A 782 -6.37 -43.17 2.32
C ARG A 782 -6.02 -41.81 2.91
N GLY A 783 -4.73 -41.45 2.90
CA GLY A 783 -4.27 -40.15 3.40
C GLY A 783 -4.32 -39.99 4.91
N LEU A 784 -4.20 -41.09 5.66
CA LEU A 784 -4.24 -41.10 7.11
C LEU A 784 -2.87 -40.79 7.72
N LEU A 785 -2.89 -40.25 8.94
CA LEU A 785 -1.74 -40.26 9.85
C LEU A 785 -1.65 -41.63 10.54
N ARG A 786 -0.42 -42.07 10.85
CA ARG A 786 -0.10 -43.34 11.51
C ARG A 786 -0.78 -43.42 12.86
N THR A 787 -1.40 -44.56 13.13
CA THR A 787 -2.09 -44.84 14.39
C THR A 787 -1.21 -45.63 15.35
N GLY A 788 -1.30 -45.30 16.64
CA GLY A 788 -0.82 -46.16 17.72
C GLY A 788 -1.87 -47.18 18.15
N LEU A 789 -1.70 -47.70 19.37
CA LEU A 789 -2.65 -48.66 19.96
C LEU A 789 -4.01 -47.98 20.23
N PRO A 790 -5.14 -48.66 19.96
CA PRO A 790 -6.46 -48.20 20.39
C PRO A 790 -6.56 -48.21 21.91
N TRP A 791 -7.23 -47.19 22.47
CA TRP A 791 -7.52 -47.13 23.90
C TRP A 791 -8.96 -46.66 24.17
N PRO A 792 -9.78 -47.43 24.94
CA PRO A 792 -9.54 -48.84 25.31
C PRO A 792 -9.37 -49.72 24.04
N PRO A 793 -9.12 -51.03 24.13
CA PRO A 793 -8.97 -51.87 22.93
C PRO A 793 -10.11 -51.77 21.90
N SER A 794 -11.31 -51.38 22.33
CA SER A 794 -12.49 -51.08 21.49
C SER A 794 -12.68 -49.59 21.15
N GLY A 795 -11.83 -48.71 21.67
CA GLY A 795 -11.85 -47.26 21.51
C GLY A 795 -11.02 -46.74 20.34
N LYS A 796 -10.80 -45.43 20.31
CA LYS A 796 -10.10 -44.76 19.21
C LYS A 796 -8.57 -44.90 19.36
N PRO A 797 -7.82 -44.88 18.24
CA PRO A 797 -6.36 -44.95 18.26
C PRO A 797 -5.74 -43.78 19.02
N LEU A 798 -4.67 -44.05 19.77
CA LEU A 798 -3.75 -43.05 20.28
C LEU A 798 -2.72 -42.66 19.20
N LEU A 799 -1.87 -41.68 19.50
CA LEU A 799 -0.68 -41.40 18.69
C LEU A 799 0.23 -42.64 18.61
N PRO A 800 1.00 -42.81 17.53
CA PRO A 800 1.99 -43.87 17.43
C PRO A 800 3.16 -43.62 18.39
N PHE A 801 3.91 -44.66 18.76
CA PHE A 801 5.12 -44.48 19.57
C PHE A 801 6.29 -44.01 18.71
N SER A 802 7.14 -43.16 19.28
CA SER A 802 8.41 -42.77 18.67
C SER A 802 9.34 -43.98 18.54
N THR A 803 9.91 -44.20 17.35
CA THR A 803 10.93 -45.22 17.12
C THR A 803 12.33 -44.67 17.41
N GLY A 804 13.18 -45.45 18.09
CA GLY A 804 14.49 -45.03 18.57
C GLY A 804 14.43 -44.44 20.00
N PRO A 805 15.57 -44.01 20.60
CA PRO A 805 15.54 -43.22 21.82
C PRO A 805 14.56 -42.04 21.63
N PRO A 806 13.57 -41.94 22.52
CA PRO A 806 13.85 -41.45 23.85
C PRO A 806 13.80 -42.51 24.95
N THR A 807 14.85 -42.53 25.77
CA THR A 807 14.85 -43.09 27.13
C THR A 807 14.13 -42.18 28.15
N GLU A 808 13.58 -41.04 27.71
CA GLU A 808 13.18 -39.91 28.54
C GLU A 808 11.85 -40.13 29.27
N CYS A 809 10.82 -40.62 28.57
CA CYS A 809 9.52 -40.96 29.18
C CYS A 809 9.62 -42.17 30.13
N ALA A 810 10.70 -42.97 30.02
CA ALA A 810 10.91 -44.21 30.76
C ALA A 810 11.57 -44.03 32.16
N ARG A 811 11.80 -42.78 32.62
CA ARG A 811 12.42 -42.51 33.93
C ARG A 811 11.44 -42.62 35.11
N GLN A 812 10.20 -42.15 34.97
CA GLN A 812 9.20 -42.21 36.05
C GLN A 812 8.56 -43.59 36.19
N GLU A 813 8.35 -44.28 35.07
CA GLU A 813 7.73 -45.59 35.01
C GLU A 813 8.53 -46.47 34.04
N GLN A 814 8.98 -47.63 34.52
CA GLN A 814 9.71 -48.61 33.73
C GLN A 814 8.84 -49.03 32.52
N ASP A 815 9.41 -48.98 31.30
CA ASP A 815 8.73 -49.22 30.00
C ASP A 815 7.62 -48.21 29.60
N SER A 816 7.82 -46.91 29.80
CA SER A 816 6.93 -45.86 29.25
C SER A 816 7.48 -45.28 27.93
N PRO A 817 6.93 -45.64 26.75
CA PRO A 817 7.32 -45.05 25.47
C PRO A 817 6.74 -43.64 25.29
N CYS A 818 7.49 -42.75 24.63
CA CYS A 818 6.95 -41.45 24.20
C CYS A 818 6.12 -41.59 22.91
N PHE A 819 5.09 -40.76 22.76
CA PHE A 819 4.31 -40.63 21.53
C PHE A 819 5.05 -39.83 20.45
N LEU A 820 4.77 -40.12 19.20
CA LEU A 820 5.25 -39.42 18.02
C LEU A 820 4.17 -38.46 17.51
N ALA A 821 4.55 -37.20 17.29
CA ALA A 821 3.69 -36.13 16.76
C ALA A 821 4.53 -35.17 15.91
N GLY A 822 3.89 -34.22 15.23
CA GLY A 822 4.54 -33.14 14.46
C GLY A 822 5.48 -32.26 15.29
N ASP A 823 5.17 -32.06 16.56
CA ASP A 823 6.08 -31.46 17.54
C ASP A 823 6.40 -32.45 18.67
N HIS A 824 7.70 -32.67 18.92
CA HIS A 824 8.15 -33.65 19.91
C HIS A 824 7.83 -33.26 21.36
N ARG A 825 7.59 -31.96 21.64
CA ARG A 825 7.15 -31.47 22.96
C ARG A 825 5.69 -31.84 23.24
N ALA A 826 4.99 -32.53 22.34
CA ALA A 826 3.70 -33.15 22.60
C ALA A 826 3.69 -34.04 23.87
N ASN A 827 4.86 -34.58 24.25
CA ASN A 827 5.04 -35.39 25.46
C ASN A 827 5.48 -34.59 26.71
N GLU A 828 5.66 -33.27 26.62
CA GLU A 828 6.14 -32.46 27.74
C GLU A 828 5.20 -32.54 28.94
N HIS A 829 3.89 -32.51 28.68
CA HIS A 829 2.85 -32.59 29.70
C HIS A 829 1.66 -33.42 29.22
N LEU A 830 1.06 -34.21 30.11
CA LEU A 830 -0.03 -35.14 29.78
C LEU A 830 -1.22 -34.49 29.05
N ALA A 831 -1.55 -33.25 29.41
CA ALA A 831 -2.61 -32.48 28.75
C ALA A 831 -2.27 -32.06 27.31
N LEU A 832 -1.00 -31.77 27.01
CA LEU A 832 -0.57 -31.55 25.63
C LEU A 832 -0.69 -32.83 24.82
N THR A 833 -0.25 -33.96 25.37
CA THR A 833 -0.38 -35.27 24.71
C THR A 833 -1.83 -35.59 24.37
N ALA A 834 -2.76 -35.29 25.29
CA ALA A 834 -4.20 -35.43 25.06
C ALA A 834 -4.70 -34.52 23.91
N MET A 835 -4.27 -33.26 23.86
CA MET A 835 -4.61 -32.33 22.77
C MET A 835 -4.04 -32.76 21.41
N HIS A 836 -2.77 -33.19 21.35
CA HIS A 836 -2.18 -33.72 20.12
C HIS A 836 -2.92 -34.99 19.64
N THR A 837 -3.30 -35.88 20.55
CA THR A 837 -4.07 -37.08 20.21
C THR A 837 -5.46 -36.71 19.68
N LEU A 838 -6.11 -35.71 20.29
CA LEU A 838 -7.43 -35.22 19.85
C LEU A 838 -7.39 -34.72 18.39
N TRP A 839 -6.40 -33.88 18.06
CA TRP A 839 -6.27 -33.29 16.73
C TRP A 839 -5.73 -34.26 15.67
N PHE A 840 -4.90 -35.22 16.08
CA PHE A 840 -4.55 -36.37 15.24
C PHE A 840 -5.79 -37.19 14.86
N ARG A 841 -6.66 -37.47 15.83
CA ARG A 841 -7.93 -38.18 15.59
C ARG A 841 -8.82 -37.38 14.65
N GLU A 842 -8.88 -36.05 14.80
CA GLU A 842 -9.67 -35.20 13.90
C GLU A 842 -9.19 -35.28 12.45
N HIS A 843 -7.88 -35.23 12.20
CA HIS A 843 -7.35 -35.45 10.86
C HIS A 843 -7.81 -36.80 10.27
N ASN A 844 -7.64 -37.89 11.02
CA ASN A 844 -8.01 -39.22 10.52
C ASN A 844 -9.53 -39.37 10.32
N ARG A 845 -10.35 -38.70 11.14
CA ARG A 845 -11.80 -38.62 10.96
C ARG A 845 -12.16 -37.92 9.66
N VAL A 846 -11.63 -36.71 9.45
CA VAL A 846 -11.84 -35.91 8.24
C VAL A 846 -11.36 -36.65 7.00
N ALA A 847 -10.15 -37.21 7.02
CA ALA A 847 -9.59 -37.98 5.91
C ALA A 847 -10.45 -39.22 5.57
N THR A 848 -10.94 -39.94 6.58
CA THR A 848 -11.81 -41.11 6.38
C THR A 848 -13.13 -40.72 5.72
N GLU A 849 -13.75 -39.63 6.18
CA GLU A 849 -15.01 -39.13 5.62
C GLU A 849 -14.83 -38.59 4.19
N LEU A 850 -13.76 -37.84 3.94
CA LEU A 850 -13.42 -37.36 2.59
C LEU A 850 -13.14 -38.52 1.62
N SER A 851 -12.41 -39.55 2.06
CA SER A 851 -12.15 -40.74 1.25
C SER A 851 -13.45 -41.49 0.91
N ALA A 852 -14.43 -41.51 1.83
CA ALA A 852 -15.74 -42.10 1.57
C ALA A 852 -16.60 -41.24 0.62
N LEU A 853 -16.55 -39.91 0.75
CA LEU A 853 -17.27 -38.97 -0.11
C LEU A 853 -16.69 -38.90 -1.52
N ASN A 854 -15.36 -39.04 -1.63
CA ASN A 854 -14.57 -38.95 -2.85
C ASN A 854 -13.69 -40.21 -3.04
N PRO A 855 -14.27 -41.39 -3.37
CA PRO A 855 -13.50 -42.63 -3.52
C PRO A 855 -12.44 -42.61 -4.64
N HIS A 856 -12.51 -41.64 -5.55
CA HIS A 856 -11.55 -41.42 -6.63
C HIS A 856 -10.31 -40.62 -6.20
N TRP A 857 -10.33 -39.97 -5.03
CA TRP A 857 -9.15 -39.23 -4.55
C TRP A 857 -8.06 -40.19 -4.09
N GLU A 858 -6.84 -39.94 -4.56
CA GLU A 858 -5.66 -40.63 -4.05
C GLU A 858 -5.32 -40.20 -2.61
N GLY A 859 -4.60 -41.06 -1.88
CA GLY A 859 -4.24 -40.79 -0.49
C GLY A 859 -3.49 -39.47 -0.26
N ASN A 860 -2.70 -39.00 -1.22
CA ASN A 860 -2.04 -37.70 -1.08
C ASN A 860 -3.03 -36.53 -1.14
N THR A 861 -4.01 -36.60 -2.03
CA THR A 861 -5.09 -35.59 -2.13
C THR A 861 -5.94 -35.59 -0.86
N VAL A 862 -6.35 -36.77 -0.38
CA VAL A 862 -7.13 -36.88 0.87
C VAL A 862 -6.34 -36.31 2.06
N TYR A 863 -5.05 -36.64 2.16
CA TYR A 863 -4.18 -36.10 3.22
C TYR A 863 -4.10 -34.57 3.17
N GLN A 864 -3.84 -33.99 2.00
CA GLN A 864 -3.68 -32.54 1.86
C GLN A 864 -5.02 -31.79 2.10
N GLU A 865 -6.16 -32.33 1.65
CA GLU A 865 -7.47 -31.75 1.95
C GLU A 865 -7.82 -31.85 3.44
N ALA A 866 -7.57 -32.99 4.08
CA ALA A 866 -7.78 -33.14 5.53
C ALA A 866 -6.86 -32.20 6.33
N ARG A 867 -5.57 -32.11 5.98
CA ARG A 867 -4.62 -31.15 6.57
C ARG A 867 -5.11 -29.71 6.41
N LYS A 868 -5.61 -29.35 5.23
CA LYS A 868 -6.12 -28.01 4.92
C LYS A 868 -7.38 -27.66 5.73
N ILE A 869 -8.33 -28.60 5.86
CA ILE A 869 -9.55 -28.43 6.68
C ILE A 869 -9.19 -28.27 8.15
N VAL A 870 -8.38 -29.18 8.71
CA VAL A 870 -7.95 -29.10 10.11
C VAL A 870 -7.19 -27.80 10.40
N GLY A 871 -6.31 -27.37 9.49
CA GLY A 871 -5.66 -26.06 9.60
C GLY A 871 -6.66 -24.89 9.64
N ALA A 872 -7.72 -24.95 8.85
CA ALA A 872 -8.80 -23.95 8.87
C ALA A 872 -9.62 -24.00 10.16
N GLU A 873 -9.89 -25.17 10.73
CA GLU A 873 -10.54 -25.31 12.03
C GLU A 873 -9.68 -24.69 13.14
N LEU A 874 -8.36 -24.97 13.17
CA LEU A 874 -7.42 -24.37 14.10
C LEU A 874 -7.42 -22.83 14.00
N GLN A 875 -7.39 -22.29 12.78
CA GLN A 875 -7.49 -20.85 12.53
C GLN A 875 -8.82 -20.27 13.02
N HIS A 876 -9.93 -20.89 12.65
CA HIS A 876 -11.25 -20.40 13.01
C HIS A 876 -11.48 -20.41 14.53
N ILE A 877 -11.16 -21.52 15.20
CA ILE A 877 -11.27 -21.65 16.66
C ILE A 877 -10.34 -20.62 17.34
N THR A 878 -9.12 -20.45 16.86
CA THR A 878 -8.18 -19.49 17.44
C THR A 878 -8.72 -18.06 17.38
N TYR A 879 -9.16 -17.59 16.22
CA TYR A 879 -9.55 -16.18 16.05
C TYR A 879 -10.99 -15.87 16.48
N SER A 880 -11.91 -16.83 16.40
CA SER A 880 -13.33 -16.60 16.69
C SER A 880 -13.70 -17.06 18.10
N HIS A 881 -13.01 -18.06 18.66
CA HIS A 881 -13.34 -18.61 19.98
C HIS A 881 -12.29 -18.28 21.04
N TRP A 882 -11.00 -18.47 20.79
CA TRP A 882 -9.99 -18.34 21.85
C TRP A 882 -9.48 -16.90 22.03
N LEU A 883 -9.04 -16.25 20.96
CA LEU A 883 -8.39 -14.94 21.00
C LEU A 883 -9.28 -13.84 21.59
N PRO A 884 -10.61 -13.79 21.32
CA PRO A 884 -11.50 -12.83 21.96
C PRO A 884 -11.58 -12.97 23.49
N LYS A 885 -11.34 -14.17 24.05
CA LYS A 885 -11.37 -14.41 25.49
C LYS A 885 -10.07 -13.94 26.17
N VAL A 886 -8.97 -13.94 25.42
CA VAL A 886 -7.68 -13.38 25.85
C VAL A 886 -7.68 -11.86 25.73
N LEU A 887 -8.14 -11.32 24.59
CA LEU A 887 -8.04 -9.90 24.26
C LEU A 887 -9.23 -9.04 24.68
N GLY A 888 -10.38 -9.67 24.96
CA GLY A 888 -11.66 -9.00 25.18
C GLY A 888 -12.10 -8.13 23.98
N ASP A 889 -13.18 -7.40 24.17
CA ASP A 889 -13.67 -6.46 23.15
C ASP A 889 -12.64 -5.38 22.75
N PRO A 890 -11.84 -4.79 23.68
CA PRO A 890 -10.87 -3.77 23.31
C PRO A 890 -9.82 -4.29 22.31
N GLY A 891 -9.19 -5.43 22.58
CA GLY A 891 -8.19 -5.97 21.68
C GLY A 891 -8.80 -6.56 20.39
N THR A 892 -10.02 -7.09 20.45
CA THR A 892 -10.73 -7.54 19.24
C THR A 892 -11.02 -6.37 18.29
N ARG A 893 -11.41 -5.20 18.81
CA ARG A 893 -11.55 -3.97 18.01
C ARG A 893 -10.21 -3.51 17.41
N MET A 894 -9.11 -3.67 18.16
CA MET A 894 -7.77 -3.32 17.67
C MET A 894 -7.30 -4.22 16.54
N LEU A 895 -7.60 -5.53 16.58
CA LEU A 895 -7.23 -6.50 15.55
C LEU A 895 -7.92 -6.25 14.19
N ARG A 896 -9.04 -5.50 14.20
CA ARG A 896 -9.90 -5.17 13.05
C ARG A 896 -10.43 -6.42 12.32
N GLY A 897 -11.46 -6.25 11.50
CA GLY A 897 -11.94 -7.31 10.60
C GLY A 897 -10.91 -7.64 9.51
N TYR A 898 -10.93 -8.88 9.03
CA TYR A 898 -10.07 -9.33 7.92
C TYR A 898 -10.38 -8.55 6.64
N ARG A 899 -9.32 -8.14 5.91
CA ARG A 899 -9.43 -7.32 4.68
C ARG A 899 -8.82 -7.99 3.44
N GLY A 900 -8.47 -9.27 3.53
CA GLY A 900 -7.75 -10.00 2.49
C GLY A 900 -6.25 -10.15 2.79
N TYR A 901 -5.61 -11.08 2.08
CA TYR A 901 -4.18 -11.33 2.15
C TYR A 901 -3.37 -10.13 1.65
N ASN A 902 -2.29 -9.79 2.37
CA ASN A 902 -1.36 -8.74 2.01
C ASN A 902 0.07 -9.30 1.86
N PRO A 903 0.61 -9.39 0.63
CA PRO A 903 1.94 -9.94 0.39
C PRO A 903 3.09 -9.08 0.96
N ASN A 904 2.82 -7.85 1.41
CA ASN A 904 3.82 -7.01 2.05
C ASN A 904 3.92 -7.22 3.57
N VAL A 905 3.10 -8.11 4.13
CA VAL A 905 3.13 -8.45 5.57
C VAL A 905 3.95 -9.70 5.79
N ASN A 906 5.01 -9.59 6.60
CA ASN A 906 5.79 -10.75 7.03
C ASN A 906 5.11 -11.44 8.22
N ALA A 907 4.56 -12.63 7.98
CA ALA A 907 3.90 -13.47 8.99
C ALA A 907 4.87 -14.14 10.00
N GLY A 908 6.19 -14.01 9.83
CA GLY A 908 7.18 -14.58 10.75
C GLY A 908 6.93 -14.22 12.21
N ILE A 909 7.14 -15.19 13.11
CA ILE A 909 6.98 -14.98 14.55
C ILE A 909 7.99 -13.95 15.05
N ILE A 910 7.50 -13.00 15.82
CA ILE A 910 8.29 -11.96 16.45
C ILE A 910 9.05 -12.54 17.64
N ASN A 911 10.34 -12.26 17.74
CA ASN A 911 11.21 -12.81 18.80
C ASN A 911 10.71 -12.45 20.21
N SER A 912 10.29 -11.19 20.43
CA SER A 912 9.69 -10.76 21.71
C SER A 912 8.32 -11.38 21.98
N PHE A 913 7.60 -11.82 20.94
CA PHE A 913 6.35 -12.54 21.10
C PHE A 913 6.61 -13.97 21.60
N ALA A 914 7.41 -14.76 20.88
CA ALA A 914 7.77 -16.14 21.26
C ALA A 914 8.51 -16.23 22.60
N THR A 915 9.43 -15.30 22.85
CA THR A 915 10.33 -15.36 24.02
C THR A 915 9.70 -14.80 25.28
N ALA A 916 8.74 -13.87 25.16
CA ALA A 916 8.16 -13.17 26.31
C ALA A 916 6.64 -13.05 26.24
N ALA A 917 6.05 -12.43 25.22
CA ALA A 917 4.63 -12.11 25.23
C ALA A 917 3.75 -13.37 25.35
N PHE A 918 3.99 -14.38 24.52
CA PHE A 918 3.14 -15.58 24.50
C PHE A 918 3.37 -16.49 25.73
N ARG A 919 4.49 -16.30 26.43
CA ARG A 919 4.79 -16.92 27.74
C ARG A 919 3.92 -16.39 28.88
N PHE A 920 2.93 -15.52 28.62
CA PHE A 920 1.93 -15.13 29.62
C PHE A 920 1.13 -16.34 30.14
N GLY A 921 0.96 -17.38 29.30
CA GLY A 921 0.27 -18.63 29.63
C GLY A 921 0.86 -19.32 30.87
N HIS A 922 2.16 -19.16 31.14
CA HIS A 922 2.79 -19.70 32.35
C HIS A 922 2.14 -19.19 33.64
N THR A 923 1.59 -17.97 33.62
CA THR A 923 0.89 -17.40 34.79
C THR A 923 -0.53 -17.94 34.97
N LEU A 924 -1.07 -18.64 33.96
CA LEU A 924 -2.41 -19.26 33.96
C LEU A 924 -2.35 -20.76 34.29
N ILE A 925 -1.16 -21.32 34.46
CA ILE A 925 -0.98 -22.73 34.80
C ILE A 925 -1.42 -23.02 36.23
N ASN A 926 -2.26 -24.03 36.37
CA ASN A 926 -2.67 -24.55 37.67
C ASN A 926 -1.61 -25.51 38.23
N PRO A 927 -1.41 -25.54 39.56
CA PRO A 927 -0.47 -26.45 40.21
C PRO A 927 -0.94 -27.92 40.19
N ILE A 928 -2.18 -28.18 39.78
CA ILE A 928 -2.79 -29.51 39.73
C ILE A 928 -3.40 -29.68 38.33
N LEU A 929 -3.09 -30.80 37.68
CA LEU A 929 -3.81 -31.35 36.55
C LEU A 929 -5.00 -32.17 37.06
N TYR A 930 -6.21 -31.71 36.75
CA TYR A 930 -7.43 -32.35 37.16
C TYR A 930 -7.78 -33.42 36.14
N ARG A 931 -8.31 -34.53 36.62
CA ARG A 931 -8.72 -35.66 35.80
C ARG A 931 -10.09 -36.09 36.25
N LEU A 932 -11.05 -36.02 35.34
CA LEU A 932 -12.46 -36.13 35.68
C LEU A 932 -13.14 -37.30 34.95
N ASN A 933 -14.00 -38.01 35.66
CA ASN A 933 -14.84 -39.06 35.11
C ASN A 933 -15.99 -38.47 34.26
N ALA A 934 -16.88 -39.33 33.76
CA ALA A 934 -17.99 -38.92 32.88
C ALA A 934 -19.00 -37.96 33.54
N THR A 935 -19.10 -37.94 34.88
CA THR A 935 -20.00 -37.04 35.63
C THR A 935 -19.28 -35.79 36.15
N LEU A 936 -18.08 -35.50 35.63
CA LEU A 936 -17.18 -34.44 36.08
C LEU A 936 -16.73 -34.54 37.55
N GLY A 937 -16.86 -35.71 38.16
CA GLY A 937 -16.22 -36.04 39.44
C GLY A 937 -14.76 -36.48 39.25
N GLU A 938 -14.00 -36.56 40.34
CA GLU A 938 -12.63 -37.09 40.32
C GLU A 938 -12.60 -38.58 39.89
N ILE A 939 -11.58 -38.97 39.11
CA ILE A 939 -11.33 -40.39 38.77
C ILE A 939 -10.71 -41.14 39.96
N SER A 940 -10.77 -42.47 39.96
CA SER A 940 -10.21 -43.32 41.04
C SER A 940 -8.72 -43.08 41.31
N GLU A 941 -7.95 -42.80 40.27
CA GLU A 941 -6.51 -42.53 40.30
C GLU A 941 -6.19 -41.09 40.79
N GLY A 942 -7.23 -40.28 41.01
CA GLY A 942 -7.16 -38.94 41.54
C GLY A 942 -6.59 -37.88 40.59
N HIS A 943 -6.40 -36.67 41.08
CA HIS A 943 -5.70 -35.59 40.38
C HIS A 943 -4.17 -35.68 40.47
N LEU A 944 -3.45 -34.99 39.58
CA LEU A 944 -1.98 -35.00 39.56
C LEU A 944 -1.42 -33.60 39.89
N PRO A 945 -0.43 -33.48 40.79
CA PRO A 945 0.41 -32.30 40.83
C PRO A 945 1.08 -32.05 39.47
N PHE A 946 1.24 -30.78 39.07
CA PHE A 946 1.75 -30.42 37.75
C PHE A 946 3.08 -31.11 37.42
N HIS A 947 4.05 -31.13 38.35
CA HIS A 947 5.35 -31.77 38.10
C HIS A 947 5.28 -33.29 37.87
N LYS A 948 4.22 -33.98 38.31
CA LYS A 948 4.02 -35.42 38.08
C LYS A 948 3.37 -35.72 36.72
N ALA A 949 2.71 -34.72 36.12
CA ALA A 949 2.12 -34.83 34.79
C ALA A 949 3.12 -34.52 33.66
N LEU A 950 4.36 -34.14 34.00
CA LEU A 950 5.43 -33.88 33.03
C LEU A 950 6.07 -35.20 32.59
N PHE A 951 6.25 -35.37 31.27
CA PHE A 951 6.92 -36.52 30.65
C PHE A 951 6.37 -37.90 31.07
N SER A 952 5.07 -38.00 31.36
CA SER A 952 4.41 -39.23 31.85
C SER A 952 3.31 -39.78 30.92
N PRO A 953 3.58 -39.96 29.61
CA PRO A 953 2.56 -40.38 28.64
C PRO A 953 1.95 -41.77 28.91
N SER A 954 2.65 -42.67 29.63
CA SER A 954 2.10 -43.97 30.06
C SER A 954 0.79 -43.85 30.85
N ARG A 955 0.57 -42.72 31.52
CA ARG A 955 -0.66 -42.47 32.28
C ARG A 955 -1.89 -42.38 31.39
N ILE A 956 -1.77 -41.92 30.14
CA ILE A 956 -2.89 -42.01 29.18
C ILE A 956 -3.27 -43.48 28.92
N ILE A 957 -2.29 -44.38 28.85
CA ILE A 957 -2.51 -45.80 28.55
C ILE A 957 -3.07 -46.55 29.77
N LYS A 958 -2.61 -46.19 30.98
CA LYS A 958 -2.91 -46.92 32.22
C LYS A 958 -4.08 -46.33 33.02
N GLU A 959 -4.34 -45.03 32.90
CA GLU A 959 -5.18 -44.26 33.84
C GLU A 959 -6.33 -43.52 33.12
N GLY A 960 -6.99 -44.19 32.17
CA GLY A 960 -8.27 -43.71 31.65
C GLY A 960 -8.25 -42.98 30.31
N GLY A 961 -7.15 -43.01 29.54
CA GLY A 961 -7.11 -42.41 28.20
C GLY A 961 -6.92 -40.90 28.22
N ILE A 962 -7.32 -40.24 27.13
CA ILE A 962 -7.25 -38.78 27.02
C ILE A 962 -8.48 -38.09 27.62
N ASP A 963 -9.61 -38.79 27.68
CA ASP A 963 -10.92 -38.26 28.11
C ASP A 963 -10.89 -37.60 29.50
N PRO A 964 -10.36 -38.25 30.56
CA PRO A 964 -10.34 -37.64 31.88
C PRO A 964 -9.52 -36.36 31.94
N VAL A 965 -8.43 -36.31 31.19
CA VAL A 965 -7.57 -35.14 31.07
C VAL A 965 -8.32 -34.01 30.37
N LEU A 966 -8.94 -34.29 29.22
CA LEU A 966 -9.73 -33.32 28.46
C LEU A 966 -10.91 -32.77 29.28
N ARG A 967 -11.66 -33.62 30.00
CA ARG A 967 -12.70 -33.16 30.94
C ARG A 967 -12.15 -32.27 32.03
N GLY A 968 -10.95 -32.54 32.54
CA GLY A 968 -10.26 -31.65 33.47
C GLY A 968 -9.89 -30.28 32.88
N LEU A 969 -9.69 -30.20 31.56
CA LEU A 969 -9.39 -28.94 30.87
C LEU A 969 -10.63 -28.08 30.69
N PHE A 970 -11.72 -28.64 30.15
CA PHE A 970 -12.94 -27.86 29.93
C PHE A 970 -13.84 -27.80 31.17
N GLY A 971 -13.80 -28.77 32.08
CA GLY A 971 -14.71 -28.82 33.24
C GLY A 971 -14.30 -28.00 34.46
N VAL A 972 -13.06 -27.52 34.51
CA VAL A 972 -12.51 -26.82 35.69
C VAL A 972 -12.08 -25.40 35.35
N ALA A 973 -12.32 -24.47 36.28
CA ALA A 973 -11.90 -23.07 36.18
C ALA A 973 -10.39 -22.92 35.96
N ALA A 974 -10.00 -21.95 35.13
CA ALA A 974 -8.61 -21.55 34.93
C ALA A 974 -8.03 -20.88 36.18
N LYS A 975 -6.70 -20.65 36.20
CA LYS A 975 -6.05 -19.82 37.23
C LYS A 975 -6.11 -18.36 36.79
N TRP A 976 -6.53 -17.49 37.71
CA TRP A 976 -6.47 -16.05 37.53
C TRP A 976 -5.02 -15.54 37.73
N ARG A 977 -4.61 -14.58 36.90
CA ARG A 977 -3.30 -13.93 37.02
C ARG A 977 -3.38 -12.82 38.06
N THR A 978 -2.75 -13.05 39.22
CA THR A 978 -2.62 -12.05 40.28
C THR A 978 -1.18 -11.54 40.34
N PRO A 979 -0.91 -10.24 40.14
CA PRO A 979 0.45 -9.69 40.09
C PRO A 979 1.35 -9.99 41.30
N SER A 980 0.76 -10.09 42.50
CA SER A 980 1.49 -10.48 43.73
C SER A 980 1.79 -11.98 43.84
N TYR A 981 1.17 -12.81 42.97
CA TYR A 981 1.14 -14.27 43.03
C TYR A 981 1.20 -14.89 41.63
N LEU A 982 2.20 -14.50 40.84
CA LEU A 982 2.27 -14.85 39.41
C LEU A 982 2.41 -16.36 39.17
N LEU A 983 3.33 -17.01 39.88
CA LEU A 983 3.66 -18.43 39.69
C LEU A 983 3.50 -19.23 40.97
N SER A 984 3.07 -20.48 40.83
CA SER A 984 3.03 -21.46 41.91
C SER A 984 4.41 -22.06 42.20
N PRO A 985 4.63 -22.66 43.39
CA PRO A 985 5.83 -23.44 43.67
C PRO A 985 6.06 -24.59 42.67
N GLU A 986 4.99 -25.12 42.07
CA GLU A 986 5.07 -26.15 41.03
C GLU A 986 5.90 -25.70 39.81
N LEU A 987 5.83 -24.41 39.45
CA LEU A 987 6.57 -23.85 38.31
C LEU A 987 7.87 -23.13 38.67
N SER A 988 7.96 -22.63 39.90
CA SER A 988 9.11 -21.83 40.36
C SER A 988 10.12 -22.64 41.17
N GLN A 989 9.74 -23.81 41.69
CA GLN A 989 10.57 -24.61 42.60
C GLN A 989 10.50 -26.11 42.34
N ARG A 990 9.54 -26.59 41.54
CA ARG A 990 9.36 -28.02 41.24
C ARG A 990 9.24 -28.29 39.75
N LEU A 991 9.44 -27.29 38.89
CA LEU A 991 9.31 -27.51 37.45
C LEU A 991 10.36 -28.54 37.04
N PHE A 992 9.85 -29.60 36.43
CA PHE A 992 10.60 -30.79 36.06
C PHE A 992 11.26 -31.52 37.25
N SER A 993 10.91 -31.30 38.53
CA SER A 993 11.58 -31.96 39.69
C SER A 993 11.65 -33.49 39.62
N ALA A 994 10.72 -34.16 38.93
CA ALA A 994 10.78 -35.60 38.72
C ALA A 994 11.80 -36.03 37.64
N ALA A 995 12.18 -35.11 36.76
CA ALA A 995 13.34 -35.22 35.91
C ALA A 995 14.60 -34.70 36.61
N TYR A 996 14.48 -33.77 37.59
CA TYR A 996 15.47 -32.90 38.30
C TYR A 996 16.14 -33.42 39.58
N SER A 997 17.48 -33.27 39.73
CA SER A 997 18.16 -33.26 41.04
C SER A 997 18.02 -31.90 41.75
N ALA A 998 17.70 -30.84 41.01
CA ALA A 998 17.30 -29.51 41.49
C ALA A 998 16.36 -28.86 40.46
N ALA A 999 15.10 -28.64 40.80
CA ALA A 999 14.06 -28.17 39.88
C ALA A 999 14.38 -26.85 39.15
N VAL A 1000 13.86 -26.66 37.93
CA VAL A 1000 13.97 -25.40 37.18
C VAL A 1000 12.94 -24.38 37.71
N ASP A 1001 13.20 -23.12 37.43
CA ASP A 1001 12.24 -22.03 37.61
C ASP A 1001 11.82 -21.50 36.23
N SER A 1002 10.53 -21.61 35.93
CA SER A 1002 9.92 -21.13 34.69
C SER A 1002 10.19 -19.65 34.44
N ALA A 1003 9.92 -18.77 35.42
CA ALA A 1003 10.10 -17.32 35.27
C ALA A 1003 11.58 -16.96 35.10
N ALA A 1004 12.46 -17.56 35.91
CA ALA A 1004 13.89 -17.29 35.79
C ALA A 1004 14.42 -17.68 34.41
N THR A 1005 13.94 -18.80 33.86
CA THR A 1005 14.30 -19.28 32.51
C THR A 1005 13.81 -18.33 31.44
N VAL A 1006 12.57 -17.84 31.51
CA VAL A 1006 12.02 -16.87 30.54
C VAL A 1006 12.79 -15.55 30.56
N ILE A 1007 13.12 -15.04 31.75
CA ILE A 1007 13.92 -13.82 31.90
C ILE A 1007 15.33 -14.03 31.31
N GLN A 1008 15.99 -15.13 31.65
CA GLN A 1008 17.33 -15.46 31.15
C GLN A 1008 17.32 -15.66 29.62
N ARG A 1009 16.28 -16.31 29.06
CA ARG A 1009 16.09 -16.47 27.61
C ARG A 1009 15.85 -15.13 26.91
N GLY A 1010 15.09 -14.22 27.52
CA GLY A 1010 14.93 -12.85 27.02
C GLY A 1010 16.27 -12.10 26.90
N ARG A 1011 17.17 -12.28 27.87
CA ARG A 1011 18.53 -11.70 27.83
C ARG A 1011 19.43 -12.39 26.79
N ASP A 1012 19.32 -13.72 26.66
CA ASP A 1012 20.02 -14.51 25.63
C ASP A 1012 19.62 -14.08 24.20
N HIS A 1013 18.34 -13.81 23.99
CA HIS A 1013 17.78 -13.39 22.70
C HIS A 1013 17.95 -11.88 22.42
N GLY A 1014 18.59 -11.14 23.33
CA GLY A 1014 18.77 -9.69 23.18
C GLY A 1014 17.44 -8.94 23.10
N ILE A 1015 16.42 -9.36 23.87
CA ILE A 1015 15.14 -8.65 23.92
C ILE A 1015 15.35 -7.29 24.60
N PRO A 1016 14.90 -6.17 23.98
CA PRO A 1016 14.99 -4.84 24.58
C PRO A 1016 14.25 -4.72 25.92
N PRO A 1017 14.60 -3.71 26.74
CA PRO A 1017 13.86 -3.36 27.93
C PRO A 1017 12.37 -3.15 27.68
N TYR A 1018 11.56 -3.41 28.71
CA TYR A 1018 10.11 -3.20 28.70
C TYR A 1018 9.69 -1.79 28.23
N VAL A 1019 10.42 -0.75 28.65
CA VAL A 1019 10.08 0.65 28.33
C VAL A 1019 10.13 0.96 26.84
N ASP A 1020 10.95 0.26 26.06
CA ASP A 1020 11.06 0.48 24.62
C ASP A 1020 9.81 -0.08 23.89
N PHE A 1021 9.28 -1.21 24.37
CA PHE A 1021 8.05 -1.78 23.85
C PHE A 1021 6.81 -0.94 24.20
N ARG A 1022 6.83 -0.23 25.34
CA ARG A 1022 5.77 0.74 25.65
C ARG A 1022 5.73 1.87 24.62
N VAL A 1023 6.90 2.42 24.27
CA VAL A 1023 7.01 3.47 23.24
C VAL A 1023 6.53 2.94 21.89
N PHE A 1024 6.94 1.73 21.50
CA PHE A 1024 6.43 1.06 20.30
C PHE A 1024 4.89 0.93 20.31
N CYS A 1025 4.32 0.59 21.46
CA CYS A 1025 2.87 0.45 21.65
C CYS A 1025 2.13 1.78 21.87
N ASN A 1026 2.79 2.92 21.65
CA ASN A 1026 2.23 4.25 21.84
C ASN A 1026 1.69 4.49 23.26
N LEU A 1027 2.34 3.91 24.25
CA LEU A 1027 2.10 4.14 25.67
C LEU A 1027 3.08 5.19 26.21
N THR A 1028 2.82 5.70 27.41
CA THR A 1028 3.65 6.74 28.02
C THR A 1028 5.11 6.30 28.16
N SER A 1029 6.02 7.18 27.75
CA SER A 1029 7.46 7.05 27.99
C SER A 1029 7.75 7.17 29.49
N VAL A 1030 8.72 6.39 29.96
CA VAL A 1030 8.98 6.18 31.39
C VAL A 1030 10.39 6.66 31.71
N LYS A 1031 10.50 7.65 32.60
CA LYS A 1031 11.79 8.15 33.13
C LYS A 1031 12.04 7.64 34.54
N ASN A 1032 10.99 7.52 35.35
CA ASN A 1032 11.04 7.03 36.72
C ASN A 1032 9.92 5.99 36.96
N PHE A 1033 10.01 5.24 38.06
CA PHE A 1033 9.06 4.16 38.33
C PHE A 1033 7.62 4.66 38.58
N GLU A 1034 7.38 5.92 39.00
CA GLU A 1034 6.02 6.42 39.19
C GLU A 1034 5.31 6.74 37.86
N ASP A 1035 6.06 6.95 36.77
CA ASP A 1035 5.46 7.11 35.44
C ASP A 1035 4.69 5.84 34.98
N LEU A 1036 4.92 4.69 35.65
CA LEU A 1036 4.23 3.43 35.43
C LEU A 1036 2.89 3.30 36.19
N GLN A 1037 2.48 4.31 36.96
CA GLN A 1037 1.30 4.23 37.84
C GLN A 1037 -0.03 3.97 37.10
N ASN A 1038 -0.09 4.25 35.79
CA ASN A 1038 -1.30 4.05 35.00
C ASN A 1038 -1.51 2.57 34.62
N GLU A 1039 -0.43 1.86 34.28
CA GLU A 1039 -0.46 0.46 33.86
C GLU A 1039 -0.08 -0.51 34.98
N ILE A 1040 0.58 -0.04 36.03
CA ILE A 1040 0.88 -0.80 37.25
C ILE A 1040 0.42 0.04 38.44
N LYS A 1041 -0.87 -0.04 38.80
CA LYS A 1041 -1.48 0.85 39.82
C LYS A 1041 -1.01 0.55 41.23
N ASP A 1042 -0.65 -0.69 41.53
CA ASP A 1042 -0.14 -1.08 42.84
C ASP A 1042 1.27 -0.50 43.10
N SER A 1043 1.36 0.40 44.08
CA SER A 1043 2.62 1.05 44.46
C SER A 1043 3.65 0.08 45.05
N GLU A 1044 3.23 -1.02 45.69
CA GLU A 1044 4.16 -2.02 46.21
C GLU A 1044 4.86 -2.76 45.08
N ILE A 1045 4.14 -3.05 43.98
CA ILE A 1045 4.71 -3.67 42.79
C ILE A 1045 5.73 -2.75 42.14
N ARG A 1046 5.42 -1.46 42.00
CA ARG A 1046 6.37 -0.46 41.49
C ARG A 1046 7.60 -0.34 42.39
N GLN A 1047 7.43 -0.38 43.72
CA GLN A 1047 8.54 -0.36 44.67
C GLN A 1047 9.40 -1.63 44.59
N LYS A 1048 8.81 -2.81 44.40
CA LYS A 1048 9.55 -4.07 44.16
C LYS A 1048 10.37 -4.00 42.88
N LEU A 1049 9.80 -3.51 41.78
CA LEU A 1049 10.53 -3.29 40.53
C LEU A 1049 11.68 -2.31 40.72
N ARG A 1050 11.46 -1.20 41.44
CA ARG A 1050 12.50 -0.22 41.80
C ARG A 1050 13.65 -0.85 42.55
N LYS A 1051 13.34 -1.65 43.57
CA LYS A 1051 14.36 -2.35 44.38
C LYS A 1051 15.14 -3.39 43.59
N LEU A 1052 14.49 -4.07 42.63
CA LEU A 1052 15.11 -5.12 41.82
C LEU A 1052 16.00 -4.56 40.71
N TYR A 1053 15.50 -3.59 39.95
CA TYR A 1053 16.14 -3.13 38.71
C TYR A 1053 16.91 -1.81 38.85
N GLY A 1054 16.62 -1.00 39.87
CA GLY A 1054 17.26 0.31 40.07
C GLY A 1054 16.80 1.39 39.09
N SER A 1055 16.60 1.06 37.81
CA SER A 1055 16.12 1.95 36.74
C SER A 1055 14.99 1.30 35.92
N PRO A 1056 13.95 2.05 35.50
CA PRO A 1056 12.91 1.51 34.62
C PRO A 1056 13.45 1.00 33.27
N GLY A 1057 14.51 1.63 32.76
CA GLY A 1057 15.17 1.24 31.50
C GLY A 1057 15.89 -0.11 31.55
N ASP A 1058 16.00 -0.72 32.73
CA ASP A 1058 16.66 -2.02 32.92
C ASP A 1058 15.67 -3.17 33.10
N ILE A 1059 14.36 -2.89 33.18
CA ILE A 1059 13.32 -3.90 33.40
C ILE A 1059 13.25 -4.86 32.20
N ASP A 1060 13.42 -6.16 32.45
CA ASP A 1060 13.21 -7.21 31.44
C ASP A 1060 11.74 -7.22 30.97
N LEU A 1061 11.50 -7.54 29.71
CA LEU A 1061 10.16 -7.46 29.11
C LEU A 1061 9.10 -8.31 29.84
N TRP A 1062 9.34 -9.63 29.99
CA TRP A 1062 8.36 -10.55 30.56
C TRP A 1062 7.83 -10.17 31.96
N PRO A 1063 8.68 -9.90 32.97
CA PRO A 1063 8.18 -9.61 34.32
C PRO A 1063 7.28 -8.37 34.35
N ALA A 1064 7.59 -7.34 33.56
CA ALA A 1064 6.73 -6.16 33.45
C ALA A 1064 5.38 -6.48 32.82
N LEU A 1065 5.36 -7.21 31.70
CA LEU A 1065 4.11 -7.63 31.03
C LEU A 1065 3.18 -8.40 31.98
N MET A 1066 3.75 -9.15 32.93
CA MET A 1066 2.99 -9.97 33.88
C MET A 1066 2.37 -9.19 35.03
N VAL A 1067 2.99 -8.07 35.43
CA VAL A 1067 2.52 -7.24 36.56
C VAL A 1067 1.74 -6.00 36.12
N GLU A 1068 1.64 -5.72 34.83
CA GLU A 1068 0.65 -4.78 34.30
C GLU A 1068 -0.76 -5.18 34.75
N ASP A 1069 -1.55 -4.19 35.13
CA ASP A 1069 -2.96 -4.39 35.42
C ASP A 1069 -3.69 -4.84 34.16
N LEU A 1070 -4.58 -5.81 34.35
CA LEU A 1070 -5.43 -6.33 33.29
C LEU A 1070 -6.41 -5.25 32.82
N ILE A 1071 -6.60 -5.15 31.51
CA ILE A 1071 -7.66 -4.32 30.96
C ILE A 1071 -9.00 -4.99 31.30
N PRO A 1072 -10.04 -4.24 31.72
CA PRO A 1072 -11.35 -4.82 32.03
C PRO A 1072 -11.89 -5.71 30.89
N GLY A 1073 -12.30 -6.93 31.22
CA GLY A 1073 -12.81 -7.91 30.26
C GLY A 1073 -11.74 -8.71 29.50
N THR A 1074 -10.45 -8.46 29.72
CA THR A 1074 -9.35 -9.15 29.03
C THR A 1074 -8.56 -10.07 29.98
N ARG A 1075 -7.53 -10.74 29.46
CA ARG A 1075 -6.52 -11.49 30.23
C ARG A 1075 -5.10 -10.95 30.01
N VAL A 1076 -5.00 -9.72 29.49
CA VAL A 1076 -3.75 -9.07 29.14
C VAL A 1076 -3.70 -7.61 29.61
N GLY A 1077 -2.49 -7.14 29.95
CA GLY A 1077 -2.22 -5.71 30.15
C GLY A 1077 -2.07 -4.97 28.81
N PRO A 1078 -1.96 -3.63 28.82
CA PRO A 1078 -1.93 -2.81 27.61
C PRO A 1078 -0.76 -3.09 26.68
N THR A 1079 0.47 -3.26 27.21
CA THR A 1079 1.62 -3.58 26.35
C THR A 1079 1.49 -4.98 25.78
N LEU A 1080 1.04 -5.93 26.59
CA LEU A 1080 0.82 -7.31 26.16
C LEU A 1080 -0.27 -7.40 25.08
N MET A 1081 -1.36 -6.64 25.21
CA MET A 1081 -2.43 -6.56 24.21
C MET A 1081 -1.91 -6.05 22.86
N CYS A 1082 -1.10 -4.99 22.86
CA CYS A 1082 -0.46 -4.46 21.66
C CYS A 1082 0.41 -5.52 20.96
N LEU A 1083 1.24 -6.26 21.70
CA LEU A 1083 2.09 -7.31 21.13
C LEU A 1083 1.29 -8.48 20.56
N PHE A 1084 0.22 -8.90 21.24
CA PHE A 1084 -0.68 -9.94 20.75
C PHE A 1084 -1.39 -9.51 19.46
N VAL A 1085 -2.03 -8.34 19.47
CA VAL A 1085 -2.72 -7.81 18.29
C VAL A 1085 -1.75 -7.69 17.12
N THR A 1086 -0.53 -7.20 17.37
CA THR A 1086 0.50 -7.09 16.33
C THR A 1086 0.86 -8.46 15.73
N GLN A 1087 1.14 -9.48 16.56
CA GLN A 1087 1.49 -10.80 16.05
C GLN A 1087 0.32 -11.47 15.32
N PHE A 1088 -0.84 -11.57 15.95
CA PHE A 1088 -1.99 -12.26 15.35
C PHE A 1088 -2.51 -11.52 14.11
N GLN A 1089 -2.42 -10.19 14.04
CA GLN A 1089 -2.74 -9.50 12.80
C GLN A 1089 -1.79 -9.90 11.66
N ARG A 1090 -0.48 -10.02 11.92
CA ARG A 1090 0.50 -10.43 10.91
C ARG A 1090 0.31 -11.89 10.48
N LEU A 1091 -0.03 -12.77 11.42
CA LEU A 1091 -0.35 -14.17 11.13
C LEU A 1091 -1.56 -14.32 10.22
N ARG A 1092 -2.59 -13.49 10.43
CA ARG A 1092 -3.79 -13.50 9.59
C ARG A 1092 -3.58 -12.84 8.24
N ASP A 1093 -3.07 -11.60 8.24
CA ASP A 1093 -3.01 -10.75 7.06
C ASP A 1093 -1.85 -11.16 6.12
N GLY A 1094 -0.78 -11.75 6.66
CA GLY A 1094 0.39 -12.23 5.92
C GLY A 1094 0.33 -13.70 5.48
N ASP A 1095 -0.79 -14.39 5.70
CA ASP A 1095 -0.98 -15.80 5.33
C ASP A 1095 -1.85 -15.93 4.08
N ARG A 1096 -1.25 -16.31 2.94
CA ARG A 1096 -1.96 -16.51 1.67
C ARG A 1096 -3.00 -17.62 1.74
N PHE A 1097 -2.84 -18.55 2.67
CA PHE A 1097 -3.73 -19.68 2.88
C PHE A 1097 -4.65 -19.50 4.09
N TRP A 1098 -4.77 -18.27 4.62
CA TRP A 1098 -5.78 -17.92 5.63
C TRP A 1098 -7.16 -18.40 5.17
N TYR A 1099 -7.91 -19.07 6.04
CA TYR A 1099 -9.10 -19.81 5.64
C TYR A 1099 -10.23 -18.94 5.04
N GLU A 1100 -10.27 -17.64 5.35
CA GLU A 1100 -11.23 -16.70 4.74
C GLU A 1100 -10.69 -16.00 3.47
N ASN A 1101 -9.43 -16.24 3.08
CA ASN A 1101 -8.86 -15.65 1.88
C ASN A 1101 -9.58 -16.21 0.63
N PRO A 1102 -10.09 -15.36 -0.28
CA PRO A 1102 -10.80 -15.82 -1.47
C PRO A 1102 -9.96 -16.82 -2.29
N GLY A 1103 -10.57 -17.93 -2.68
CA GLY A 1103 -9.92 -19.00 -3.45
C GLY A 1103 -9.28 -20.10 -2.60
N VAL A 1104 -9.12 -19.92 -1.27
CA VAL A 1104 -8.64 -21.00 -0.39
C VAL A 1104 -9.73 -22.05 -0.20
N PHE A 1105 -10.96 -21.61 0.11
CA PHE A 1105 -12.16 -22.46 0.17
C PHE A 1105 -13.29 -21.83 -0.64
N THR A 1106 -14.22 -22.66 -1.13
CA THR A 1106 -15.45 -22.15 -1.75
C THR A 1106 -16.35 -21.49 -0.70
N PRO A 1107 -17.28 -20.61 -1.10
CA PRO A 1107 -18.21 -19.99 -0.13
C PRO A 1107 -19.00 -21.00 0.70
N ALA A 1108 -19.44 -22.12 0.10
CA ALA A 1108 -20.15 -23.18 0.81
C ALA A 1108 -19.26 -23.89 1.83
N GLN A 1109 -18.03 -24.22 1.46
CA GLN A 1109 -17.02 -24.78 2.36
C GLN A 1109 -16.72 -23.83 3.52
N LEU A 1110 -16.55 -22.54 3.23
CA LEU A 1110 -16.29 -21.51 4.24
C LEU A 1110 -17.46 -21.37 5.23
N THR A 1111 -18.71 -21.42 4.75
CA THR A 1111 -19.89 -21.42 5.63
C THR A 1111 -19.89 -22.61 6.59
N GLN A 1112 -19.45 -23.79 6.14
CA GLN A 1112 -19.33 -24.97 7.01
C GLN A 1112 -18.16 -24.84 8.01
N LEU A 1113 -16.99 -24.37 7.56
CA LEU A 1113 -15.83 -24.17 8.44
C LEU A 1113 -16.09 -23.17 9.57
N LYS A 1114 -16.93 -22.16 9.32
CA LYS A 1114 -17.34 -21.19 10.35
C LYS A 1114 -18.26 -21.76 11.44
N GLN A 1115 -18.62 -23.04 11.34
CA GLN A 1115 -19.33 -23.78 12.40
C GLN A 1115 -18.38 -24.60 13.27
N ALA A 1116 -17.09 -24.69 12.90
CA ALA A 1116 -16.11 -25.46 13.64
C ALA A 1116 -15.96 -24.93 15.08
N SER A 1117 -15.98 -25.83 16.06
CA SER A 1117 -15.76 -25.48 17.46
C SER A 1117 -14.94 -26.55 18.14
N LEU A 1118 -14.13 -26.17 19.14
CA LEU A 1118 -13.38 -27.14 19.92
C LEU A 1118 -14.31 -28.11 20.69
N GLY A 1119 -15.50 -27.65 21.08
CA GLY A 1119 -16.54 -28.52 21.65
C GLY A 1119 -16.95 -29.64 20.69
N ARG A 1120 -17.14 -29.32 19.41
CA ARG A 1120 -17.44 -30.33 18.38
C ARG A 1120 -16.29 -31.32 18.20
N VAL A 1121 -15.06 -30.83 18.10
CA VAL A 1121 -13.86 -31.67 17.95
C VAL A 1121 -13.71 -32.62 19.16
N LEU A 1122 -13.97 -32.14 20.38
CA LEU A 1122 -14.00 -32.98 21.59
C LEU A 1122 -15.07 -34.08 21.51
N CYS A 1123 -16.28 -33.74 21.07
CA CYS A 1123 -17.35 -34.70 20.90
C CYS A 1123 -17.08 -35.75 19.82
N ASP A 1124 -16.46 -35.36 18.70
CA ASP A 1124 -16.17 -36.29 17.60
C ASP A 1124 -14.96 -37.18 17.87
N ASN A 1125 -14.02 -36.75 18.71
CA ASN A 1125 -12.73 -37.44 18.88
C ASN A 1125 -12.45 -37.95 20.31
N GLY A 1126 -13.25 -37.56 21.30
CA GLY A 1126 -13.28 -38.18 22.62
C GLY A 1126 -13.84 -39.60 22.56
N ASP A 1127 -13.44 -40.46 23.48
CA ASP A 1127 -13.92 -41.85 23.55
C ASP A 1127 -15.29 -41.95 24.23
N SER A 1128 -15.57 -41.07 25.20
CA SER A 1128 -16.80 -41.05 25.99
C SER A 1128 -17.19 -39.63 26.41
N ILE A 1129 -16.90 -38.62 25.59
CA ILE A 1129 -17.36 -37.25 25.78
C ILE A 1129 -18.72 -37.09 25.09
N GLN A 1130 -19.80 -37.02 25.88
CA GLN A 1130 -21.17 -36.92 25.37
C GLN A 1130 -21.80 -35.54 25.60
N GLN A 1131 -21.23 -34.74 26.50
CA GLN A 1131 -21.69 -33.41 26.83
C GLN A 1131 -20.50 -32.49 27.05
N VAL A 1132 -20.61 -31.25 26.56
CA VAL A 1132 -19.63 -30.17 26.76
C VAL A 1132 -20.37 -28.83 26.82
N GLN A 1133 -19.69 -27.77 27.24
CA GLN A 1133 -20.24 -26.42 27.18
C GLN A 1133 -20.41 -25.94 25.75
N ALA A 1134 -21.32 -24.98 25.54
CA ALA A 1134 -21.50 -24.30 24.25
C ALA A 1134 -20.20 -23.67 23.72
N ASP A 1135 -19.41 -23.06 24.62
CA ASP A 1135 -18.04 -22.65 24.35
C ASP A 1135 -17.14 -23.22 25.45
N VAL A 1136 -16.30 -24.19 25.09
CA VAL A 1136 -15.45 -24.93 26.05
C VAL A 1136 -14.37 -24.08 26.71
N PHE A 1137 -14.15 -22.84 26.24
CA PHE A 1137 -13.28 -21.87 26.91
C PHE A 1137 -13.98 -21.16 28.08
N VAL A 1138 -15.31 -21.19 28.15
CA VAL A 1138 -16.13 -20.47 29.14
C VAL A 1138 -16.57 -21.43 30.26
N LYS A 1139 -16.42 -20.99 31.52
CA LYS A 1139 -16.87 -21.78 32.68
C LYS A 1139 -18.40 -21.81 32.70
N ALA A 1140 -18.96 -23.00 32.89
CA ALA A 1140 -20.40 -23.24 32.99
C ALA A 1140 -20.69 -24.25 34.12
N GLU A 1141 -21.91 -24.29 34.65
CA GLU A 1141 -22.29 -25.19 35.74
C GLU A 1141 -22.84 -26.53 35.23
N TYR A 1142 -22.25 -27.63 35.70
CA TYR A 1142 -22.67 -28.97 35.32
C TYR A 1142 -23.76 -29.51 36.27
N PRO A 1143 -24.79 -30.20 35.76
CA PRO A 1143 -25.05 -30.52 34.35
C PRO A 1143 -25.87 -29.47 33.59
N GLN A 1144 -26.38 -28.43 34.26
CA GLN A 1144 -27.44 -27.56 33.73
C GLN A 1144 -27.04 -26.77 32.47
N ASP A 1145 -25.79 -26.31 32.40
CA ASP A 1145 -25.30 -25.46 31.31
C ASP A 1145 -24.51 -26.25 30.24
N TYR A 1146 -24.57 -27.58 30.29
CA TYR A 1146 -23.89 -28.47 29.35
C TYR A 1146 -24.83 -28.91 28.24
N LEU A 1147 -24.36 -28.84 27.01
CA LEU A 1147 -25.09 -29.28 25.83
C LEU A 1147 -24.73 -30.73 25.50
N SER A 1148 -25.71 -31.48 24.99
CA SER A 1148 -25.44 -32.76 24.34
C SER A 1148 -24.55 -32.54 23.12
N CYS A 1149 -23.62 -33.47 22.89
CA CYS A 1149 -22.87 -33.51 21.64
C CYS A 1149 -23.78 -33.63 20.40
N SER A 1150 -25.03 -34.03 20.52
CA SER A 1150 -25.98 -34.01 19.38
C SER A 1150 -26.46 -32.60 19.00
N GLU A 1151 -26.39 -31.64 19.92
CA GLU A 1151 -26.85 -30.25 19.75
C GLU A 1151 -25.75 -29.33 19.21
N ILE A 1152 -24.49 -29.77 19.25
CA ILE A 1152 -23.34 -28.99 18.78
C ILE A 1152 -23.15 -29.20 17.27
N PRO A 1153 -23.21 -28.13 16.45
CA PRO A 1153 -23.09 -28.22 15.00
C PRO A 1153 -21.85 -28.97 14.54
N LYS A 1154 -22.01 -29.78 13.48
CA LYS A 1154 -20.92 -30.48 12.78
C LYS A 1154 -20.58 -29.74 11.49
N VAL A 1155 -19.30 -29.66 11.16
CA VAL A 1155 -18.85 -29.24 9.83
C VAL A 1155 -19.33 -30.29 8.82
N ASP A 1156 -20.22 -29.91 7.92
CA ASP A 1156 -20.76 -30.83 6.92
C ASP A 1156 -19.76 -31.02 5.76
N LEU A 1157 -19.02 -32.12 5.76
CA LEU A 1157 -18.01 -32.40 4.73
C LEU A 1157 -18.60 -32.75 3.36
N ARG A 1158 -19.92 -32.92 3.23
CA ARG A 1158 -20.56 -33.17 1.92
C ARG A 1158 -20.34 -32.03 0.92
N VAL A 1159 -20.02 -30.82 1.38
CA VAL A 1159 -19.67 -29.70 0.48
C VAL A 1159 -18.26 -29.81 -0.11
N TRP A 1160 -17.45 -30.80 0.31
CA TRP A 1160 -16.21 -31.22 -0.34
C TRP A 1160 -16.40 -32.42 -1.29
N GLN A 1161 -17.64 -32.90 -1.46
CA GLN A 1161 -17.92 -33.96 -2.41
C GLN A 1161 -17.75 -33.44 -3.86
N ASP A 1162 -16.82 -34.05 -4.56
CA ASP A 1162 -16.50 -33.79 -5.95
C ASP A 1162 -17.51 -34.53 -6.84
N CYS A 1163 -18.28 -33.77 -7.64
CA CYS A 1163 -19.52 -34.26 -8.28
C CYS A 1163 -19.31 -35.05 -9.58
N CYS A 1164 -18.07 -35.28 -10.00
CA CYS A 1164 -17.80 -35.52 -11.42
C CYS A 1164 -18.03 -36.94 -11.97
N ILE A 1165 -18.38 -37.96 -11.17
CA ILE A 1165 -18.55 -39.32 -11.74
C ILE A 1165 -20.02 -39.75 -11.84
N ASN A 1166 -20.82 -39.69 -10.77
CA ASN A 1166 -22.14 -40.38 -10.79
C ASN A 1166 -23.36 -39.50 -11.10
N LYS A 1167 -23.35 -38.21 -10.73
CA LYS A 1167 -24.50 -37.30 -10.99
C LYS A 1167 -24.47 -36.75 -12.42
N LEU A 1168 -23.29 -36.57 -12.99
CA LEU A 1168 -23.12 -36.08 -14.34
C LEU A 1168 -23.54 -37.15 -15.36
N GLU A 1169 -23.12 -38.40 -15.19
CA GLU A 1169 -23.53 -39.52 -16.06
C GLU A 1169 -25.05 -39.74 -16.06
N GLY A 1170 -25.70 -39.63 -14.89
CA GLY A 1170 -27.16 -39.71 -14.78
C GLY A 1170 -27.89 -38.60 -15.55
N ARG A 1171 -27.39 -37.36 -15.47
CA ARG A 1171 -27.98 -36.20 -16.18
C ARG A 1171 -27.70 -36.23 -17.68
N LEU A 1172 -26.50 -36.66 -18.09
CA LEU A 1172 -26.13 -36.81 -19.51
C LEU A 1172 -26.95 -37.91 -20.20
N ARG A 1173 -27.23 -39.02 -19.51
CA ARG A 1173 -28.15 -40.08 -19.99
C ARG A 1173 -29.59 -39.57 -20.11
N GLN A 1174 -30.09 -38.82 -19.13
CA GLN A 1174 -31.43 -38.22 -19.19
C GLN A 1174 -31.56 -37.14 -20.28
N ALA A 1175 -30.47 -36.45 -20.62
CA ALA A 1175 -30.42 -35.45 -21.68
C ALA A 1175 -30.21 -36.03 -23.09
N GLY A 1176 -30.12 -37.35 -23.25
CA GLY A 1176 -29.99 -38.02 -24.55
C GLY A 1176 -28.64 -37.84 -25.23
N CYS A 1177 -27.59 -37.51 -24.47
CA CYS A 1177 -26.29 -37.18 -25.03
C CYS A 1177 -25.53 -38.45 -25.46
N THR A 1178 -24.87 -38.38 -26.62
CA THR A 1178 -24.05 -39.45 -27.20
C THR A 1178 -22.57 -39.12 -27.09
N ASP A 1179 -21.71 -40.13 -27.19
CA ASP A 1179 -20.26 -39.89 -27.16
C ASP A 1179 -19.77 -39.17 -28.44
N VAL A 1180 -18.49 -38.83 -28.50
CA VAL A 1180 -17.88 -38.18 -29.68
C VAL A 1180 -18.02 -38.98 -30.99
N LYS A 1181 -18.43 -40.25 -30.91
CA LYS A 1181 -18.70 -41.12 -32.07
C LYS A 1181 -20.20 -41.26 -32.37
N GLY A 1182 -21.07 -40.54 -31.66
CA GLY A 1182 -22.51 -40.57 -31.85
C GLY A 1182 -23.19 -41.81 -31.26
N VAL A 1183 -22.52 -42.54 -30.37
CA VAL A 1183 -23.04 -43.78 -29.79
C VAL A 1183 -23.55 -43.53 -28.35
N PRO A 1184 -24.77 -43.97 -27.99
CA PRO A 1184 -25.22 -44.01 -26.61
C PRO A 1184 -24.44 -45.07 -25.81
N ARG A 1185 -23.75 -44.67 -24.74
CA ARG A 1185 -23.01 -45.63 -23.88
C ARG A 1185 -23.94 -46.48 -23.02
N LYS A 1186 -23.54 -47.74 -22.79
CA LYS A 1186 -24.30 -48.70 -21.95
C LYS A 1186 -24.20 -48.34 -20.46
N ALA A 1187 -25.08 -48.93 -19.65
CA ALA A 1187 -25.25 -48.58 -18.24
C ALA A 1187 -23.96 -48.69 -17.38
N GLU A 1188 -22.97 -49.45 -17.84
CA GLU A 1188 -21.73 -49.78 -17.12
C GLU A 1188 -20.48 -49.09 -17.71
N GLU A 1189 -20.60 -48.34 -18.80
CA GLU A 1189 -19.46 -47.70 -19.49
C GLU A 1189 -19.26 -46.24 -19.04
N ARG A 1190 -18.09 -45.92 -18.45
CA ARG A 1190 -17.75 -44.58 -17.92
C ARG A 1190 -17.38 -43.58 -19.01
N TRP A 1191 -17.91 -42.36 -18.97
CA TRP A 1191 -17.77 -41.36 -20.04
C TRP A 1191 -16.39 -40.69 -20.20
N MET A 1192 -15.38 -41.04 -19.38
CA MET A 1192 -14.14 -40.25 -19.28
C MET A 1192 -12.98 -40.67 -20.20
N LYS A 1193 -12.17 -39.65 -20.56
CA LYS A 1193 -10.76 -39.71 -20.97
C LYS A 1193 -9.92 -39.36 -19.71
N GLU A 1194 -8.69 -39.86 -19.57
CA GLU A 1194 -7.90 -39.77 -18.31
C GLU A 1194 -7.66 -38.33 -17.79
N ASP A 1195 -7.75 -37.30 -18.64
CA ASP A 1195 -7.46 -35.90 -18.29
C ASP A 1195 -8.71 -35.01 -18.06
N CYS A 1196 -9.91 -35.59 -17.93
CA CYS A 1196 -11.15 -34.82 -17.89
C CYS A 1196 -11.49 -34.28 -16.48
N THR A 1197 -11.66 -32.96 -16.32
CA THR A 1197 -12.02 -32.34 -15.02
C THR A 1197 -13.52 -32.16 -14.82
N HIS A 1198 -14.29 -31.87 -15.87
CA HIS A 1198 -15.75 -31.97 -15.87
C HIS A 1198 -16.31 -32.18 -17.29
N CYS A 1199 -17.47 -32.82 -17.44
CA CYS A 1199 -18.12 -33.03 -18.74
C CYS A 1199 -19.35 -32.11 -18.92
N VAL A 1200 -19.60 -31.64 -20.14
CA VAL A 1200 -20.76 -30.84 -20.52
C VAL A 1200 -21.49 -31.54 -21.66
N CYS A 1201 -22.81 -31.40 -21.76
CA CYS A 1201 -23.54 -31.84 -22.96
C CYS A 1201 -23.95 -30.63 -23.78
N GLU A 1202 -23.39 -30.51 -24.97
CA GLU A 1202 -23.70 -29.47 -25.93
C GLU A 1202 -24.24 -30.14 -27.19
N SER A 1203 -25.42 -29.70 -27.65
CA SER A 1203 -26.03 -30.18 -28.90
C SER A 1203 -26.23 -31.72 -28.98
N GLY A 1204 -26.42 -32.39 -27.85
CA GLY A 1204 -26.60 -33.86 -27.79
C GLY A 1204 -25.29 -34.66 -27.86
N GLN A 1205 -24.13 -34.01 -27.77
CA GLN A 1205 -22.82 -34.66 -27.62
C GLN A 1205 -22.17 -34.28 -26.30
N VAL A 1206 -21.49 -35.25 -25.68
CA VAL A 1206 -20.71 -35.03 -24.46
C VAL A 1206 -19.34 -34.44 -24.82
N THR A 1207 -19.08 -33.22 -24.36
CA THR A 1207 -17.79 -32.53 -24.46
C THR A 1207 -17.07 -32.58 -23.11
N CYS A 1208 -15.80 -32.99 -23.15
CA CYS A 1208 -14.94 -33.01 -21.98
C CYS A 1208 -14.27 -31.64 -21.83
N VAL A 1209 -14.42 -31.00 -20.67
CA VAL A 1209 -13.70 -29.79 -20.29
C VAL A 1209 -12.56 -30.19 -19.38
N VAL A 1210 -11.35 -29.82 -19.81
CA VAL A 1210 -10.12 -29.96 -19.03
C VAL A 1210 -9.79 -28.58 -18.48
N ASP A 1211 -9.77 -28.43 -17.16
CA ASP A 1211 -9.30 -27.21 -16.49
C ASP A 1211 -7.79 -27.16 -16.72
N ILE A 1212 -7.40 -26.44 -17.76
CA ILE A 1212 -6.00 -26.18 -18.04
C ILE A 1212 -5.54 -25.28 -16.89
N CYS A 1213 -4.61 -25.75 -16.02
CA CYS A 1213 -3.88 -24.86 -15.11
C CYS A 1213 -3.47 -23.64 -15.96
N PRO A 1214 -3.75 -22.40 -15.53
CA PRO A 1214 -3.44 -21.22 -16.34
C PRO A 1214 -2.01 -21.34 -16.81
N PRO A 1215 -1.71 -21.15 -18.11
CA PRO A 1215 -0.38 -21.36 -18.61
C PRO A 1215 0.56 -20.51 -17.77
N ALA A 1216 1.52 -21.14 -17.11
CA ALA A 1216 2.64 -20.41 -16.56
C ALA A 1216 3.21 -19.63 -17.76
N PRO A 1217 3.30 -18.28 -17.69
CA PRO A 1217 3.84 -17.53 -18.81
C PRO A 1217 5.22 -18.09 -19.11
N CYS A 1218 5.43 -18.58 -20.33
CA CYS A 1218 6.78 -18.88 -20.79
C CYS A 1218 7.57 -17.57 -20.68
N PRO A 1219 8.74 -17.56 -20.00
CA PRO A 1219 9.45 -16.31 -19.71
C PRO A 1219 10.10 -15.66 -20.95
N SER A 1220 9.78 -16.09 -22.18
CA SER A 1220 10.26 -15.51 -23.43
C SER A 1220 9.38 -15.93 -24.63
N PRO A 1221 9.07 -15.04 -25.58
CA PRO A 1221 8.41 -15.38 -26.86
C PRO A 1221 9.36 -15.99 -27.91
N GLU A 1222 10.67 -16.04 -27.67
CA GLU A 1222 11.64 -16.52 -28.66
C GLU A 1222 12.09 -17.95 -28.35
N LEU A 1223 11.25 -18.92 -28.71
CA LEU A 1223 11.72 -20.29 -28.94
C LEU A 1223 12.24 -20.40 -30.38
N VAL A 1224 13.53 -20.66 -30.51
CA VAL A 1224 14.17 -21.02 -31.78
C VAL A 1224 13.44 -22.24 -32.37
N LYS A 1225 13.13 -22.20 -33.67
CA LYS A 1225 12.45 -23.28 -34.38
C LYS A 1225 13.20 -24.61 -34.16
N GLY A 1226 12.64 -25.49 -33.32
CA GLY A 1226 13.23 -26.80 -32.99
C GLY A 1226 13.54 -27.07 -31.51
N SER A 1227 13.35 -26.12 -30.59
CA SER A 1227 13.49 -26.37 -29.14
C SER A 1227 12.13 -26.40 -28.40
N CYS A 1228 11.95 -27.39 -27.52
CA CYS A 1228 10.73 -27.53 -26.71
C CYS A 1228 10.81 -26.70 -25.42
N CYS A 1229 9.68 -26.08 -25.04
CA CYS A 1229 9.50 -25.50 -23.71
C CYS A 1229 9.72 -26.58 -22.61
N PRO A 1230 10.40 -26.27 -21.49
CA PRO A 1230 10.64 -27.21 -20.39
C PRO A 1230 9.37 -27.90 -19.87
N VAL A 1231 8.25 -27.16 -19.84
CA VAL A 1231 6.92 -27.67 -19.43
C VAL A 1231 6.41 -28.79 -20.36
N CYS A 1232 6.82 -28.80 -21.62
CA CYS A 1232 6.47 -29.85 -22.58
C CYS A 1232 7.39 -31.08 -22.48
N ARG A 1233 8.59 -30.94 -21.91
CA ARG A 1233 9.56 -32.04 -21.73
C ARG A 1233 9.16 -32.93 -20.54
N ASP A 1234 8.61 -32.34 -19.49
CA ASP A 1234 8.24 -33.04 -18.26
C ASP A 1234 6.89 -33.79 -18.35
N ARG A 1235 6.11 -33.57 -19.41
CA ARG A 1235 4.82 -34.26 -19.65
C ARG A 1235 4.94 -35.51 -20.55
N GLY A 1236 6.14 -35.95 -20.90
CA GLY A 1236 6.35 -37.23 -21.59
C GLY A 1236 5.72 -37.34 -22.99
N MET A 1237 5.48 -36.23 -23.69
CA MET A 1237 4.89 -36.27 -25.03
C MET A 1237 5.92 -36.72 -26.11
N PRO A 1238 5.55 -37.63 -27.03
CA PRO A 1238 6.43 -38.07 -28.11
C PRO A 1238 6.85 -36.90 -29.01
N THR A 1239 8.08 -36.95 -29.52
CA THR A 1239 8.71 -35.86 -30.27
C THR A 1239 8.08 -35.56 -31.64
N ASP A 1240 7.16 -36.39 -32.14
CA ASP A 1240 6.70 -36.37 -33.55
C ASP A 1240 5.19 -36.07 -33.75
N SER A 1241 4.51 -35.33 -32.86
CA SER A 1241 3.10 -34.98 -33.12
C SER A 1241 2.95 -33.86 -34.18
N PRO A 1242 1.95 -33.92 -35.09
CA PRO A 1242 1.80 -32.98 -36.21
C PRO A 1242 1.43 -31.54 -35.79
N GLU A 1243 0.99 -31.34 -34.55
CA GLU A 1243 0.56 -30.03 -34.01
C GLU A 1243 1.74 -29.11 -33.64
N LYS A 1244 2.98 -29.50 -33.98
CA LYS A 1244 4.21 -28.73 -33.74
C LYS A 1244 4.87 -28.13 -34.99
N ARG A 1245 4.22 -28.14 -36.16
CA ARG A 1245 4.74 -27.47 -37.37
C ARG A 1245 4.29 -26.02 -37.53
#